data_AF-A0A0D3G9B0-F1
#
_entry.id   AF-A0A0D3G9B0-F1
#
_cell.length_a   1.000
_cell.length_b   1.000
_cell.length_c   1.000
_cell.angle_alpha   90.00
_cell.angle_beta   90.00
_cell.angle_gamma   90.00
#
_symmetry.space_group_name_H-M   'P 1'
#
loop_
_entity.id
_entity.type
_entity.pdbx_description
1 polymer ?
#
loop_
_entity_poly.entity_id
_entity_poly.type
_entity_poly.pdbx_seq_one_letter_code
_entity_poly.pdbx_strand_id
1 'polypeptide(L)'
;MAPPPPLPPCRPRVKPERALLCFSLLLLLTATTANASITDCPTTSSTNSSHVDDGAFGANLRALLSSLSAAAAASSSGFAENATGAAPDTAYGLAQCRGDIVGGGNGTSCRSCLDDSVRDAAKACPGEKSAVIISDYCLVRYSNASFAGAADERTVKLWWNTDNATQPERFKSLLGTLMGNLTDAAARASSPLMFAAGETDLPPFTKIYGMAQCTRDLAAGDCYRCLVGAVNNIPKCCDGKQGGQVITRSCSIRFEVYPFFDAQAAKAAMSPAPAPAPVTTPTGVNGSNHTVSKSVIVPVTVGVAVLLVVILLLIALCLCKRNRKPHKHMMIGSVDLGDEDEMRGSESLLYDLSTLRAATANFSEENKLGEGGFGPVYKGTLQNGQEIAVKRLSATSHQGQLEMKNEVVLVAKLQHKNLVRLLGCCIEEREKILVYEFLCNKSLDTILFDTSRQQDLNWEQRFKIIEGIGRGLLYLHEDSRLKIIHRDLKASNILLDVDMNPKISDFGLAKLFNMEASVANTSRIAGTYGYMAPEYALHGIFSAKSDVFSYGVLLLEIVTGRRNTCLHDSEDLLAFVWRHWSRGGAGELLDGCPAAGRRPQELLRCIHVGLLCVQEDPQLRPGMAAVVVMLNSRSVTLPAPSAPAFVSASRGIGGSPPPPAAAGDAPARSTDHEVPTAAR
;
A
#
# COMPACT_ATOMS: atom_id res chain seq x y z
N MET A 1 -19.42 33.55 52.23
CA MET A 1 -19.58 32.07 52.27
C MET A 1 -21.01 31.74 51.88
N ALA A 2 -21.20 31.15 50.71
CA ALA A 2 -22.40 30.41 50.31
C ALA A 2 -21.91 29.22 49.46
N PRO A 3 -22.39 27.98 49.68
CA PRO A 3 -21.84 26.79 49.03
C PRO A 3 -22.41 26.61 47.61
N PRO A 4 -21.70 25.90 46.71
CA PRO A 4 -22.20 25.59 45.37
C PRO A 4 -23.24 24.45 45.39
N PRO A 5 -24.12 24.35 44.38
CA PRO A 5 -25.19 23.35 44.31
C PRO A 5 -24.69 21.96 43.89
N PRO A 6 -25.46 20.88 44.14
CA PRO A 6 -25.00 19.51 44.01
C PRO A 6 -25.10 18.97 42.57
N LEU A 7 -24.18 18.05 42.22
CA LEU A 7 -24.15 17.30 40.96
C LEU A 7 -25.32 16.29 40.83
N PRO A 8 -25.84 16.03 39.61
CA PRO A 8 -26.85 15.00 39.38
C PRO A 8 -26.23 13.59 39.15
N PRO A 9 -27.03 12.51 39.30
CA PRO A 9 -26.51 11.15 39.52
C PRO A 9 -26.27 10.34 38.25
N CYS A 10 -25.26 9.45 38.30
CA CYS A 10 -25.00 8.40 37.31
C CYS A 10 -26.12 7.34 37.26
N ARG A 11 -26.52 6.91 36.06
CA ARG A 11 -27.29 5.68 35.77
C ARG A 11 -26.89 5.03 34.42
N PRO A 12 -27.17 3.73 34.22
CA PRO A 12 -26.16 2.75 33.78
C PRO A 12 -26.20 2.34 32.29
N ARG A 13 -25.06 1.75 31.86
CA ARG A 13 -24.79 1.10 30.56
C ARG A 13 -25.85 0.07 30.14
N VAL A 14 -26.26 0.13 28.87
CA VAL A 14 -26.99 -0.93 28.14
C VAL A 14 -26.02 -1.79 27.31
N LYS A 15 -26.30 -3.10 27.26
CA LYS A 15 -25.44 -4.21 26.81
C LYS A 15 -25.23 -4.32 25.26
N PRO A 16 -24.16 -5.02 24.81
CA PRO A 16 -23.66 -5.00 23.43
C PRO A 16 -24.14 -6.21 22.59
N GLU A 17 -25.44 -6.47 22.50
CA GLU A 17 -25.93 -7.61 21.70
C GLU A 17 -26.37 -7.23 20.27
N ARG A 18 -26.51 -5.93 19.98
CA ARG A 18 -26.93 -5.43 18.65
C ARG A 18 -25.76 -5.15 17.69
N ALA A 19 -24.52 -5.08 18.18
CA ALA A 19 -23.34 -4.78 17.37
C ALA A 19 -22.86 -5.98 16.54
N LEU A 20 -23.08 -7.22 17.01
CA LEU A 20 -22.60 -8.43 16.34
C LEU A 20 -23.34 -8.74 15.03
N LEU A 21 -24.63 -8.38 14.94
CA LEU A 21 -25.47 -8.61 13.75
C LEU A 21 -25.21 -7.59 12.63
N CYS A 22 -24.83 -6.36 12.98
CA CYS A 22 -24.49 -5.33 11.98
C CYS A 22 -23.08 -5.52 11.39
N PHE A 23 -22.14 -6.04 12.19
CA PHE A 23 -20.77 -6.29 11.73
C PHE A 23 -20.68 -7.45 10.71
N SER A 24 -21.51 -8.47 10.88
CA SER A 24 -21.60 -9.61 9.98
C SER A 24 -22.26 -9.26 8.64
N LEU A 25 -23.14 -8.24 8.60
CA LEU A 25 -23.74 -7.74 7.36
C LEU A 25 -22.81 -6.79 6.57
N LEU A 26 -21.93 -6.04 7.25
CA LEU A 26 -20.98 -5.13 6.61
C LEU A 26 -19.78 -5.86 5.97
N LEU A 27 -19.36 -7.00 6.55
CA LEU A 27 -18.33 -7.88 5.99
C LEU A 27 -18.75 -8.54 4.66
N LEU A 28 -20.05 -8.63 4.39
CA LEU A 28 -20.59 -9.15 3.11
C LEU A 28 -20.64 -8.08 2.00
N LEU A 29 -20.43 -6.80 2.31
CA LEU A 29 -20.54 -5.68 1.36
C LEU A 29 -19.19 -5.09 0.92
N THR A 30 -18.06 -5.58 1.43
CA THR A 30 -16.71 -5.12 1.01
C THR A 30 -16.01 -6.03 0.01
N ALA A 31 -16.70 -7.00 -0.59
CA ALA A 31 -16.10 -7.90 -1.59
C ALA A 31 -16.57 -7.59 -3.02
N THR A 32 -16.30 -6.39 -3.54
CA THR A 32 -16.16 -6.15 -5.00
C THR A 32 -15.32 -4.90 -5.23
N THR A 33 -13.99 -5.02 -5.15
CA THR A 33 -13.14 -4.15 -5.98
C THR A 33 -13.31 -4.65 -7.41
N ALA A 34 -13.90 -3.85 -8.30
CA ALA A 34 -13.93 -4.19 -9.72
C ALA A 34 -12.47 -4.18 -10.21
N ASN A 35 -11.91 -5.37 -10.43
CA ASN A 35 -10.62 -5.53 -11.10
C ASN A 35 -10.82 -5.10 -12.56
N ALA A 36 -9.90 -4.28 -13.10
CA ALA A 36 -9.98 -3.86 -14.49
C ALA A 36 -9.74 -5.07 -15.41
N SER A 37 -10.74 -5.48 -16.19
CA SER A 37 -10.62 -6.54 -17.19
C SER A 37 -10.05 -6.00 -18.52
N ILE A 38 -9.11 -6.73 -19.12
CA ILE A 38 -8.61 -6.47 -20.48
C ILE A 38 -9.47 -7.26 -21.47
N THR A 39 -9.97 -6.59 -22.51
CA THR A 39 -10.78 -7.22 -23.55
C THR A 39 -10.11 -7.12 -24.92
N ASP A 40 -9.99 -8.25 -25.60
CA ASP A 40 -9.61 -8.35 -27.01
C ASP A 40 -10.83 -8.77 -27.82
N CYS A 41 -11.47 -7.79 -28.44
CA CYS A 41 -12.55 -7.98 -29.40
C CYS A 41 -11.98 -7.77 -30.81
N PRO A 42 -12.30 -8.62 -31.80
CA PRO A 42 -11.88 -8.40 -33.18
C PRO A 42 -12.58 -7.16 -33.76
N THR A 43 -11.96 -5.98 -33.65
CA THR A 43 -12.44 -4.79 -34.34
C THR A 43 -12.27 -4.96 -35.85
N THR A 44 -13.34 -5.30 -36.57
CA THR A 44 -13.34 -5.11 -38.01
C THR A 44 -13.68 -3.65 -38.31
N SER A 45 -12.64 -2.83 -38.46
CA SER A 45 -12.69 -1.66 -39.35
C SER A 45 -12.64 -2.15 -40.80
N SER A 46 -13.71 -2.84 -41.23
CA SER A 46 -13.96 -3.19 -42.62
C SER A 46 -15.44 -3.47 -42.75
N THR A 47 -16.12 -2.66 -43.55
CA THR A 47 -17.44 -2.94 -44.11
C THR A 47 -17.58 -4.43 -44.44
N ASN A 48 -18.58 -5.08 -43.81
CA ASN A 48 -18.96 -6.51 -43.89
C ASN A 48 -18.43 -7.46 -42.79
N SER A 49 -18.70 -7.18 -41.51
CA SER A 49 -18.74 -8.25 -40.51
C SER A 49 -20.06 -8.23 -39.73
N SER A 50 -20.59 -9.43 -39.56
CA SER A 50 -21.90 -9.74 -39.01
C SER A 50 -21.97 -9.47 -37.51
N HIS A 51 -22.75 -8.47 -37.11
CA HIS A 51 -23.23 -8.34 -35.74
C HIS A 51 -23.85 -9.66 -35.26
N VAL A 52 -23.67 -9.98 -33.97
CA VAL A 52 -24.55 -10.92 -33.28
C VAL A 52 -25.91 -10.23 -33.17
N ASP A 53 -26.77 -10.44 -34.17
CA ASP A 53 -28.21 -10.27 -33.98
C ASP A 53 -28.69 -11.26 -32.89
N ASP A 54 -29.88 -11.02 -32.34
CA ASP A 54 -30.59 -11.92 -31.39
C ASP A 54 -30.92 -13.33 -31.96
N GLY A 55 -30.22 -13.77 -33.01
CA GLY A 55 -30.34 -15.06 -33.66
C GLY A 55 -29.75 -16.25 -32.87
N ALA A 56 -29.72 -17.42 -33.51
CA ALA A 56 -29.39 -18.70 -32.88
C ALA A 56 -28.00 -18.70 -32.21
N PHE A 57 -26.97 -18.12 -32.83
CA PHE A 57 -25.64 -18.00 -32.22
C PHE A 57 -25.65 -17.19 -30.92
N GLY A 58 -26.37 -16.06 -30.87
CA GLY A 58 -26.46 -15.21 -29.68
C GLY A 58 -27.15 -15.93 -28.51
N ALA A 59 -28.17 -16.73 -28.80
CA ALA A 59 -28.82 -17.59 -27.79
C ALA A 59 -27.88 -18.70 -27.29
N ASN A 60 -27.16 -19.36 -28.20
CA ASN A 60 -26.18 -20.39 -27.86
C ASN A 60 -25.02 -19.83 -27.02
N LEU A 61 -24.53 -18.63 -27.35
CA LEU A 61 -23.48 -17.95 -26.60
C LEU A 61 -23.94 -17.57 -25.18
N ARG A 62 -25.16 -17.04 -25.02
CA ARG A 62 -25.73 -16.75 -23.69
C ARG A 62 -25.86 -18.02 -22.84
N ALA A 63 -26.35 -19.10 -23.44
CA ALA A 63 -26.46 -20.40 -22.76
C ALA A 63 -25.09 -20.94 -22.35
N LEU A 64 -24.10 -20.87 -23.24
CA LEU A 64 -22.71 -21.27 -22.96
C LEU A 64 -22.13 -20.47 -21.79
N LEU A 65 -22.12 -19.14 -21.88
CA LEU A 65 -21.52 -18.27 -20.87
C LEU A 65 -22.21 -18.38 -19.49
N SER A 66 -23.52 -18.70 -19.46
CA SER A 66 -24.25 -18.90 -18.21
C SER A 66 -23.82 -20.14 -17.41
N SER A 67 -23.21 -21.13 -18.07
CA SER A 67 -22.82 -22.41 -17.47
C SER A 67 -21.31 -22.60 -17.35
N LEU A 68 -20.54 -21.97 -18.24
CA LEU A 68 -19.09 -22.15 -18.38
C LEU A 68 -18.31 -21.75 -17.12
N SER A 69 -18.64 -20.61 -16.52
CA SER A 69 -18.00 -20.15 -15.29
C SER A 69 -18.24 -21.11 -14.12
N ALA A 70 -19.39 -21.81 -14.09
CA ALA A 70 -19.76 -22.70 -12.99
C ALA A 70 -19.02 -24.03 -13.14
N ALA A 71 -18.95 -24.53 -14.37
CA ALA A 71 -18.17 -25.70 -14.73
C ALA A 71 -16.68 -25.53 -14.38
N ALA A 72 -16.09 -24.38 -14.72
CA ALA A 72 -14.69 -24.11 -14.42
C ALA A 72 -14.41 -24.00 -12.91
N ALA A 73 -15.29 -23.33 -12.16
CA ALA A 73 -15.12 -23.18 -10.71
C ALA A 73 -15.34 -24.48 -9.92
N ALA A 74 -16.18 -25.38 -10.43
CA ALA A 74 -16.40 -26.71 -9.84
C ALA A 74 -15.27 -27.70 -10.18
N SER A 75 -14.50 -27.42 -11.23
CA SER A 75 -13.37 -28.26 -11.64
C SER A 75 -12.19 -28.09 -10.69
N SER A 76 -11.54 -29.20 -10.32
CA SER A 76 -10.31 -29.18 -9.53
C SER A 76 -9.14 -28.49 -10.24
N SER A 77 -9.22 -28.32 -11.56
CA SER A 77 -8.24 -27.58 -12.34
C SER A 77 -8.59 -26.10 -12.50
N GLY A 78 -9.76 -25.64 -12.06
CA GLY A 78 -10.22 -24.27 -12.30
C GLY A 78 -10.39 -23.97 -13.79
N PHE A 79 -10.68 -24.97 -14.62
CA PHE A 79 -10.83 -24.86 -16.07
C PHE A 79 -12.04 -25.62 -16.56
N ALA A 80 -12.75 -25.04 -17.53
CA ALA A 80 -13.75 -25.72 -18.32
C ALA A 80 -13.73 -25.21 -19.76
N GLU A 81 -14.03 -26.12 -20.67
CA GLU A 81 -14.23 -25.87 -22.09
C GLU A 81 -15.55 -26.52 -22.50
N ASN A 82 -16.35 -25.82 -23.29
CA ASN A 82 -17.60 -26.38 -23.79
C ASN A 82 -18.00 -25.73 -25.12
N ALA A 83 -18.90 -26.42 -25.83
CA ALA A 83 -19.58 -25.91 -27.01
C ALA A 83 -21.10 -25.99 -26.83
N THR A 84 -21.85 -25.05 -27.36
CA THR A 84 -23.32 -25.02 -27.27
C THR A 84 -23.92 -24.69 -28.63
N GLY A 85 -24.97 -25.43 -29.01
CA GLY A 85 -25.65 -25.29 -30.29
C GLY A 85 -25.17 -26.29 -31.34
N ALA A 86 -25.67 -26.12 -32.57
CA ALA A 86 -25.31 -26.92 -33.74
C ALA A 86 -24.86 -26.00 -34.88
N ALA A 87 -24.07 -26.55 -35.80
CA ALA A 87 -23.57 -25.81 -36.95
C ALA A 87 -24.74 -25.24 -37.79
N PRO A 88 -24.64 -23.99 -38.30
CA PRO A 88 -23.47 -23.10 -38.29
C PRO A 88 -23.36 -22.19 -37.05
N ASP A 89 -24.28 -22.28 -36.10
CA ASP A 89 -24.45 -21.35 -34.98
C ASP A 89 -23.84 -21.86 -33.66
N THR A 90 -22.92 -22.82 -33.71
CA THR A 90 -22.23 -23.33 -32.53
C THR A 90 -21.39 -22.24 -31.87
N ALA A 91 -21.56 -22.05 -30.57
CA ALA A 91 -20.70 -21.21 -29.75
C ALA A 91 -19.67 -22.08 -29.01
N TYR A 92 -18.39 -21.74 -29.13
CA TYR A 92 -17.28 -22.39 -28.44
C TYR A 92 -16.75 -21.48 -27.34
N GLY A 93 -16.39 -22.02 -26.18
CA GLY A 93 -15.94 -21.23 -25.05
C GLY A 93 -15.05 -21.99 -24.09
N LEU A 94 -14.08 -21.27 -23.50
CA LEU A 94 -13.31 -21.74 -22.36
C LEU A 94 -13.28 -20.69 -21.24
N ALA A 95 -13.20 -21.18 -20.01
CA ALA A 95 -13.04 -20.39 -18.79
C ALA A 95 -11.92 -21.00 -17.95
N GLN A 96 -11.04 -20.15 -17.44
CA GLN A 96 -9.83 -20.58 -16.76
C GLN A 96 -9.45 -19.65 -15.60
N CYS A 97 -9.16 -20.21 -14.43
CA CYS A 97 -8.52 -19.52 -13.32
C CYS A 97 -7.01 -19.70 -13.31
N ARG A 98 -6.31 -18.70 -12.77
CA ARG A 98 -4.85 -18.69 -12.58
C ARG A 98 -4.43 -19.82 -11.63
N GLY A 99 -3.29 -20.45 -11.88
CA GLY A 99 -2.85 -21.65 -11.17
C GLY A 99 -2.79 -21.48 -9.65
N ASP A 100 -2.20 -20.40 -9.16
CA ASP A 100 -2.09 -20.10 -7.72
C ASP A 100 -3.45 -19.84 -7.05
N ILE A 101 -4.45 -19.35 -7.78
CA ILE A 101 -5.82 -19.18 -7.24
C ILE A 101 -6.48 -20.55 -7.01
N VAL A 102 -6.21 -21.51 -7.88
CA VAL A 102 -6.67 -22.89 -7.75
C VAL A 102 -5.91 -23.59 -6.61
N GLY A 103 -4.58 -23.48 -6.58
CA GLY A 103 -3.73 -24.10 -5.57
C GLY A 103 -3.96 -23.58 -4.14
N GLY A 104 -4.46 -22.36 -3.98
CA GLY A 104 -4.82 -21.77 -2.69
C GLY A 104 -6.16 -22.23 -2.12
N GLY A 105 -6.90 -23.11 -2.82
CA GLY A 105 -8.23 -23.57 -2.38
C GLY A 105 -9.31 -22.49 -2.44
N ASN A 106 -9.06 -21.39 -3.16
CA ASN A 106 -9.94 -20.22 -3.18
C ASN A 106 -10.92 -20.28 -4.37
N GLY A 107 -11.73 -21.34 -4.41
CA GLY A 107 -12.73 -21.57 -5.47
C GLY A 107 -13.75 -20.42 -5.61
N THR A 108 -14.05 -19.72 -4.51
CA THR A 108 -14.94 -18.56 -4.50
C THR A 108 -14.37 -17.38 -5.28
N SER A 109 -13.06 -17.09 -5.15
CA SER A 109 -12.39 -16.05 -5.94
C SER A 109 -12.28 -16.41 -7.42
N CYS A 110 -12.07 -17.69 -7.73
CA CYS A 110 -12.10 -18.20 -9.11
C CYS A 110 -13.49 -17.98 -9.74
N ARG A 111 -14.56 -18.41 -9.07
CA ARG A 111 -15.95 -18.24 -9.51
C ARG A 111 -16.30 -16.77 -9.75
N SER A 112 -16.02 -15.90 -8.76
CA SER A 112 -16.32 -14.47 -8.86
C SER A 112 -15.61 -13.83 -10.05
N CYS A 113 -14.31 -14.11 -10.25
CA CYS A 113 -13.56 -13.57 -11.38
C CYS A 113 -14.16 -13.97 -12.73
N LEU A 114 -14.57 -15.24 -12.87
CA LEU A 114 -15.15 -15.75 -14.11
C LEU A 114 -16.54 -15.15 -14.38
N ASP A 115 -17.39 -15.04 -13.35
CA ASP A 115 -18.72 -14.41 -13.48
C ASP A 115 -18.62 -12.91 -13.82
N ASP A 116 -17.64 -12.22 -13.24
CA ASP A 116 -17.34 -10.83 -13.54
C ASP A 116 -16.85 -10.70 -14.99
N SER A 117 -15.92 -11.56 -15.43
CA SER A 117 -15.37 -11.56 -16.78
C SER A 117 -16.45 -11.87 -17.85
N VAL A 118 -17.40 -12.77 -17.56
CA VAL A 118 -18.55 -13.03 -18.44
C VAL A 118 -19.45 -11.78 -18.56
N ARG A 119 -19.69 -11.09 -17.45
CA ARG A 119 -20.50 -9.86 -17.47
C ARG A 119 -19.80 -8.71 -18.19
N ASP A 120 -18.48 -8.61 -18.05
CA ASP A 120 -17.68 -7.59 -18.71
C ASP A 120 -17.54 -7.87 -20.21
N ALA A 121 -17.49 -9.14 -20.61
CA ALA A 121 -17.57 -9.55 -22.02
C ALA A 121 -18.81 -8.97 -22.71
N ALA A 122 -19.97 -9.07 -22.07
CA ALA A 122 -21.24 -8.58 -22.61
C ALA A 122 -21.26 -7.04 -22.76
N LYS A 123 -20.49 -6.31 -21.96
CA LYS A 123 -20.41 -4.84 -22.00
C LYS A 123 -19.34 -4.34 -22.96
N ALA A 124 -18.17 -4.99 -22.97
CA ALA A 124 -16.97 -4.53 -23.66
C ALA A 124 -16.89 -4.99 -25.12
N CYS A 125 -17.45 -6.16 -25.45
CA CYS A 125 -17.52 -6.70 -26.81
C CYS A 125 -18.99 -6.91 -27.27
N PRO A 126 -19.83 -5.86 -27.28
CA PRO A 126 -21.25 -6.01 -27.60
C PRO A 126 -21.42 -6.45 -29.06
N GLY A 127 -22.12 -7.56 -29.27
CA GLY A 127 -22.44 -8.04 -30.61
C GLY A 127 -21.29 -8.76 -31.34
N GLU A 128 -20.19 -9.07 -30.66
CA GLU A 128 -19.02 -9.74 -31.25
C GLU A 128 -19.14 -11.26 -31.22
N LYS A 129 -18.74 -11.92 -32.32
CA LYS A 129 -18.78 -13.40 -32.43
C LYS A 129 -17.59 -14.11 -31.80
N SER A 130 -16.56 -13.36 -31.40
CA SER A 130 -15.41 -13.89 -30.65
C SER A 130 -14.83 -12.83 -29.75
N ALA A 131 -14.41 -13.21 -28.54
CA ALA A 131 -13.67 -12.31 -27.64
C ALA A 131 -12.77 -13.09 -26.69
N VAL A 132 -11.77 -12.39 -26.15
CA VAL A 132 -10.95 -12.84 -25.02
C VAL A 132 -11.02 -11.78 -23.92
N ILE A 133 -11.40 -12.19 -22.71
CA ILE A 133 -11.53 -11.34 -21.53
C ILE A 133 -10.55 -11.88 -20.50
N ILE A 134 -9.63 -11.01 -20.08
CA ILE A 134 -8.51 -11.37 -19.21
C ILE A 134 -8.55 -10.45 -18.00
N SER A 135 -8.69 -11.05 -16.84
CA SER A 135 -8.62 -10.41 -15.53
C SER A 135 -7.40 -10.91 -14.79
N ASP A 136 -7.00 -10.26 -13.70
CA ASP A 136 -5.78 -10.62 -12.95
C ASP A 136 -5.70 -12.09 -12.50
N TYR A 137 -6.87 -12.72 -12.30
CA TYR A 137 -7.01 -14.06 -11.72
C TYR A 137 -7.66 -15.08 -12.66
N CYS A 138 -8.17 -14.68 -13.82
CA CYS A 138 -8.90 -15.58 -14.70
C CYS A 138 -8.98 -15.07 -16.14
N LEU A 139 -9.35 -15.97 -17.05
CA LEU A 139 -9.53 -15.75 -18.48
C LEU A 139 -10.83 -16.40 -18.94
N VAL A 140 -11.60 -15.69 -19.77
CA VAL A 140 -12.76 -16.20 -20.49
C VAL A 140 -12.57 -15.93 -21.98
N ARG A 141 -12.75 -16.94 -22.82
CA ARG A 141 -12.64 -16.81 -24.27
C ARG A 141 -13.83 -17.49 -24.93
N TYR A 142 -14.40 -16.85 -25.95
CA TYR A 142 -15.44 -17.46 -26.78
C TYR A 142 -15.25 -17.14 -28.27
N SER A 143 -15.85 -17.96 -29.14
CA SER A 143 -15.81 -17.80 -30.59
C SER A 143 -16.93 -18.57 -31.28
N ASN A 144 -17.25 -18.19 -32.51
CA ASN A 144 -18.07 -18.96 -33.45
C ASN A 144 -17.29 -20.02 -34.25
N ALA A 145 -15.98 -20.12 -34.03
CA ALA A 145 -15.13 -21.16 -34.57
C ALA A 145 -14.44 -21.93 -33.44
N SER A 146 -14.23 -23.23 -33.61
CA SER A 146 -13.46 -24.01 -32.65
C SER A 146 -12.02 -23.49 -32.59
N PHE A 147 -11.51 -23.29 -31.39
CA PHE A 147 -10.11 -22.94 -31.10
C PHE A 147 -9.45 -23.94 -30.15
N ALA A 148 -10.15 -25.04 -29.83
CA ALA A 148 -9.70 -26.08 -28.92
C ALA A 148 -8.35 -26.66 -29.36
N GLY A 149 -7.35 -26.60 -28.47
CA GLY A 149 -6.05 -27.23 -28.69
C GLY A 149 -5.15 -26.52 -29.69
N ALA A 150 -5.56 -25.36 -30.22
CA ALA A 150 -4.74 -24.56 -31.12
C ALA A 150 -4.15 -23.34 -30.41
N ALA A 151 -2.81 -23.26 -30.31
CA ALA A 151 -2.16 -22.09 -29.74
C ALA A 151 -2.41 -20.84 -30.59
N ASP A 152 -2.99 -19.81 -29.97
CA ASP A 152 -3.20 -18.49 -30.55
C ASP A 152 -2.22 -17.48 -29.93
N GLU A 153 -1.10 -17.29 -30.62
CA GLU A 153 0.03 -16.46 -30.18
C GLU A 153 -0.20 -14.95 -30.39
N ARG A 154 -1.40 -14.54 -30.85
CA ARG A 154 -1.74 -13.13 -31.00
C ARG A 154 -1.64 -12.42 -29.66
N THR A 155 -0.80 -11.40 -29.62
CA THR A 155 -0.57 -10.59 -28.43
C THR A 155 -1.80 -9.73 -28.15
N VAL A 156 -2.41 -9.93 -26.99
CA VAL A 156 -3.54 -9.15 -26.49
C VAL A 156 -3.02 -7.86 -25.88
N LYS A 157 -2.01 -7.96 -25.01
CA LYS A 157 -1.49 -6.80 -24.29
C LYS A 157 -0.06 -7.03 -23.79
N LEU A 158 0.71 -5.95 -23.81
CA LEU A 158 2.04 -5.85 -23.25
C LEU A 158 2.01 -4.76 -22.17
N TRP A 159 2.53 -5.07 -21.00
CA TRP A 159 2.73 -4.11 -19.91
C TRP A 159 4.17 -4.17 -19.46
N TRP A 160 4.69 -3.04 -19.01
CA TRP A 160 6.02 -2.96 -18.43
C TRP A 160 6.01 -1.93 -17.31
N ASN A 161 6.90 -2.16 -16.34
CA ASN A 161 7.19 -1.18 -15.32
C ASN A 161 7.82 0.06 -15.98
N THR A 162 7.46 1.26 -15.52
CA THR A 162 8.05 2.50 -16.03
C THR A 162 9.52 2.61 -15.65
N ASP A 163 9.89 2.05 -14.49
CA ASP A 163 11.23 2.08 -13.95
C ASP A 163 12.11 0.97 -14.57
N ASN A 164 13.40 1.26 -14.64
CA ASN A 164 14.40 0.33 -15.15
C ASN A 164 14.98 -0.52 -14.02
N ALA A 165 15.45 -1.71 -14.36
CA ALA A 165 16.23 -2.54 -13.46
C ALA A 165 17.55 -1.82 -13.08
N THR A 166 17.91 -1.86 -11.81
CA THR A 166 19.12 -1.20 -11.28
C THR A 166 20.42 -1.82 -11.80
N GLN A 167 20.40 -3.09 -12.20
CA GLN A 167 21.53 -3.82 -12.80
C GLN A 167 21.08 -4.48 -14.13
N PRO A 168 20.94 -3.72 -15.24
CA PRO A 168 20.26 -4.20 -16.46
C PRO A 168 20.80 -5.51 -17.04
N GLU A 169 22.11 -5.65 -17.21
CA GLU A 169 22.73 -6.84 -17.81
C GLU A 169 22.54 -8.09 -16.93
N ARG A 170 22.78 -7.94 -15.62
CA ARG A 170 22.63 -9.04 -14.66
C ARG A 170 21.16 -9.44 -14.53
N PHE A 171 20.26 -8.44 -14.48
CA PHE A 171 18.82 -8.65 -14.44
C PHE A 171 18.35 -9.42 -15.68
N LYS A 172 18.78 -8.98 -16.87
CA LYS A 172 18.41 -9.63 -18.14
C LYS A 172 18.85 -11.10 -18.20
N SER A 173 20.08 -11.38 -17.75
CA SER A 173 20.58 -12.76 -17.66
C SER A 173 19.76 -13.61 -16.70
N LEU A 174 19.54 -13.15 -15.45
CA LEU A 174 18.80 -13.89 -14.44
C LEU A 174 17.32 -14.06 -14.80
N LEU A 175 16.68 -13.03 -15.36
CA LEU A 175 15.32 -13.08 -15.85
C LEU A 175 15.19 -14.09 -17.00
N GLY A 176 16.14 -14.11 -17.93
CA GLY A 176 16.16 -15.08 -19.03
C GLY A 176 16.19 -16.52 -18.53
N THR A 177 17.08 -16.82 -17.56
CA THR A 177 17.14 -18.14 -16.93
C THR A 177 15.86 -18.48 -16.17
N LEU A 178 15.33 -17.55 -15.37
CA LEU A 178 14.08 -17.76 -14.63
C LEU A 178 12.92 -18.05 -15.58
N MET A 179 12.70 -17.21 -16.59
CA MET A 179 11.59 -17.37 -17.53
C MET A 179 11.72 -18.62 -18.40
N GLY A 180 12.94 -19.02 -18.77
CA GLY A 180 13.20 -20.29 -19.44
C GLY A 180 12.77 -21.49 -18.57
N ASN A 181 13.24 -21.54 -17.32
CA ASN A 181 12.89 -22.61 -16.38
C ASN A 181 11.37 -22.68 -16.12
N LEU A 182 10.71 -21.53 -15.96
CA LEU A 182 9.26 -21.47 -15.76
C LEU A 182 8.49 -21.90 -17.02
N THR A 183 9.01 -21.56 -18.21
CA THR A 183 8.42 -21.98 -19.48
C THR A 183 8.44 -23.50 -19.63
N ASP A 184 9.59 -24.13 -19.39
CA ASP A 184 9.71 -25.59 -19.38
C ASP A 184 8.79 -26.21 -18.33
N ALA A 185 8.71 -25.60 -17.15
CA ALA A 185 7.90 -26.13 -16.06
C ALA A 185 6.39 -26.08 -16.33
N ALA A 186 5.90 -24.97 -16.88
CA ALA A 186 4.49 -24.82 -17.23
C ALA A 186 4.11 -25.72 -18.41
N ALA A 187 4.98 -25.90 -19.39
CA ALA A 187 4.67 -26.64 -20.61
C ALA A 187 4.90 -28.16 -20.53
N ARG A 188 5.54 -28.67 -19.48
CA ARG A 188 5.73 -30.12 -19.27
C ARG A 188 4.38 -30.85 -19.28
N ALA A 189 4.31 -32.02 -19.93
CA ALA A 189 3.10 -32.84 -19.99
C ALA A 189 2.59 -33.30 -18.60
N SER A 190 3.49 -33.38 -17.61
CA SER A 190 3.16 -33.69 -16.22
C SER A 190 2.76 -32.47 -15.39
N SER A 191 2.72 -31.26 -15.97
CA SER A 191 2.34 -30.03 -15.27
C SER A 191 0.87 -30.07 -14.86
N PRO A 192 0.52 -30.05 -13.56
CA PRO A 192 -0.84 -30.27 -13.11
C PRO A 192 -1.86 -29.25 -13.62
N LEU A 193 -1.41 -28.01 -13.88
CA LEU A 193 -2.28 -26.87 -14.25
C LEU A 193 -1.76 -26.04 -15.43
N MET A 194 -0.74 -26.54 -16.14
CA MET A 194 0.00 -25.80 -17.19
C MET A 194 0.47 -24.41 -16.71
N PHE A 195 0.96 -24.39 -15.48
CA PHE A 195 1.32 -23.20 -14.72
C PHE A 195 2.65 -23.44 -13.99
N ALA A 196 3.49 -22.41 -13.95
CA ALA A 196 4.67 -22.37 -13.11
C ALA A 196 4.91 -20.96 -12.58
N ALA A 197 5.38 -20.86 -11.35
CA ALA A 197 5.86 -19.61 -10.78
C ALA A 197 7.09 -19.87 -9.90
N GLY A 198 7.92 -18.84 -9.72
CA GLY A 198 9.16 -18.96 -8.98
C GLY A 198 9.88 -17.63 -8.85
N GLU A 199 11.04 -17.70 -8.23
CA GLU A 199 11.86 -16.53 -7.92
C GLU A 199 13.35 -16.85 -8.10
N THR A 200 14.15 -15.81 -8.32
CA THR A 200 15.61 -15.90 -8.29
C THR A 200 16.21 -14.66 -7.62
N ASP A 201 17.35 -14.82 -6.97
CA ASP A 201 18.02 -13.74 -6.26
C ASP A 201 18.73 -12.78 -7.23
N LEU A 202 18.50 -11.48 -7.06
CA LEU A 202 19.25 -10.38 -7.66
C LEU A 202 20.01 -9.63 -6.54
N PRO A 203 21.26 -10.03 -6.24
CA PRO A 203 22.03 -9.41 -5.18
C PRO A 203 22.21 -7.89 -5.37
N PRO A 204 22.29 -7.11 -4.28
CA PRO A 204 22.46 -7.58 -2.90
C PRO A 204 21.17 -7.93 -2.14
N PHE A 205 19.99 -7.38 -2.52
CA PHE A 205 18.76 -7.54 -1.70
C PHE A 205 17.45 -7.63 -2.49
N THR A 206 17.49 -7.80 -3.81
CA THR A 206 16.29 -7.85 -4.66
C THR A 206 16.06 -9.28 -5.14
N LYS A 207 14.82 -9.65 -5.43
CA LYS A 207 14.48 -10.90 -6.14
C LYS A 207 13.75 -10.57 -7.43
N ILE A 208 13.85 -11.46 -8.40
CA ILE A 208 13.01 -11.43 -9.60
C ILE A 208 11.98 -12.53 -9.41
N TYR A 209 10.71 -12.18 -9.38
CA TYR A 209 9.59 -13.09 -9.34
C TYR A 209 9.06 -13.27 -10.76
N GLY A 210 8.70 -14.50 -11.13
CA GLY A 210 8.21 -14.83 -12.45
C GLY A 210 7.05 -15.81 -12.40
N MET A 211 6.15 -15.72 -13.38
CA MET A 211 5.13 -16.73 -13.65
C MET A 211 4.99 -16.99 -15.16
N ALA A 212 4.59 -18.21 -15.51
CA ALA A 212 4.22 -18.64 -16.85
C ALA A 212 2.97 -19.51 -16.79
N GLN A 213 2.02 -19.28 -17.70
CA GLN A 213 0.77 -20.04 -17.75
C GLN A 213 0.23 -20.18 -19.18
N CYS A 214 -0.28 -21.36 -19.52
CA CYS A 214 -1.02 -21.63 -20.75
C CYS A 214 -2.51 -21.86 -20.48
N THR A 215 -3.36 -21.73 -21.50
CA THR A 215 -4.71 -22.26 -21.47
C THR A 215 -4.65 -23.79 -21.47
N ARG A 216 -5.53 -24.43 -20.68
CA ARG A 216 -5.44 -25.87 -20.40
C ARG A 216 -6.01 -26.77 -21.51
N ASP A 217 -6.52 -26.18 -22.58
CA ASP A 217 -6.91 -26.88 -23.81
C ASP A 217 -5.70 -27.28 -24.68
N LEU A 218 -4.54 -26.66 -24.45
CA LEU A 218 -3.35 -26.87 -25.28
C LEU A 218 -2.60 -28.18 -24.97
N ALA A 219 -1.99 -28.74 -26.01
CA ALA A 219 -0.96 -29.75 -25.82
C ALA A 219 0.34 -29.13 -25.27
N ALA A 220 1.16 -29.95 -24.60
CA ALA A 220 2.46 -29.56 -24.03
C ALA A 220 3.36 -28.78 -25.02
N GLY A 221 3.47 -29.27 -26.26
CA GLY A 221 4.27 -28.63 -27.31
C GLY A 221 3.73 -27.26 -27.74
N ASP A 222 2.41 -27.12 -27.82
CA ASP A 222 1.74 -25.86 -28.18
C ASP A 222 1.83 -24.83 -27.05
N CYS A 223 1.73 -25.27 -25.80
CA CYS A 223 1.99 -24.44 -24.64
C CYS A 223 3.44 -23.93 -24.62
N TYR A 224 4.41 -24.82 -24.83
CA TYR A 224 5.82 -24.45 -24.89
C TYR A 224 6.07 -23.40 -25.96
N ARG A 225 5.56 -23.64 -27.18
CA ARG A 225 5.67 -22.70 -28.29
C ARG A 225 5.07 -21.33 -27.97
N CYS A 226 3.87 -21.29 -27.38
CA CYS A 226 3.23 -20.04 -26.99
C CYS A 226 4.06 -19.27 -25.96
N LEU A 227 4.54 -19.94 -24.90
CA LEU A 227 5.33 -19.32 -23.84
C LEU A 227 6.69 -18.82 -24.34
N VAL A 228 7.37 -19.58 -25.18
CA VAL A 228 8.60 -19.12 -25.85
C VAL A 228 8.33 -17.88 -26.69
N GLY A 229 7.22 -17.86 -27.46
CA GLY A 229 6.76 -16.69 -28.19
C GLY A 229 6.55 -15.48 -27.27
N ALA A 230 5.93 -15.68 -26.11
CA ALA A 230 5.71 -14.63 -25.12
C ALA A 230 7.04 -14.12 -24.51
N VAL A 231 7.97 -15.00 -24.16
CA VAL A 231 9.32 -14.65 -23.66
C VAL A 231 10.11 -13.87 -24.70
N ASN A 232 10.00 -14.22 -25.98
CA ASN A 232 10.65 -13.52 -27.09
C ASN A 232 10.12 -12.09 -27.32
N ASN A 233 9.01 -11.70 -26.68
CA ASN A 233 8.52 -10.32 -26.67
C ASN A 233 9.13 -9.46 -25.55
N ILE A 234 9.78 -10.04 -24.54
CA ILE A 234 10.41 -9.29 -23.44
C ILE A 234 11.40 -8.26 -23.99
N PRO A 235 12.34 -8.58 -24.91
CA PRO A 235 13.27 -7.59 -25.44
C PRO A 235 12.61 -6.48 -26.27
N LYS A 236 11.34 -6.66 -26.69
CA LYS A 236 10.61 -5.68 -27.50
C LYS A 236 9.79 -4.72 -26.63
N CYS A 237 9.15 -5.22 -25.58
CA CYS A 237 8.26 -4.42 -24.73
C CYS A 237 8.93 -3.89 -23.47
N CYS A 238 9.89 -4.64 -22.94
CA CYS A 238 10.20 -4.65 -21.53
C CYS A 238 11.72 -4.76 -21.28
N ASP A 239 12.55 -4.46 -22.29
CA ASP A 239 14.01 -4.57 -22.19
C ASP A 239 14.55 -3.61 -21.12
N GLY A 240 15.34 -4.15 -20.20
CA GLY A 240 15.89 -3.40 -19.07
C GLY A 240 14.87 -2.93 -18.03
N LYS A 241 13.58 -3.31 -18.13
CA LYS A 241 12.54 -2.96 -17.17
C LYS A 241 12.54 -3.89 -15.96
N GLN A 242 12.24 -3.35 -14.77
CA GLN A 242 12.18 -4.15 -13.55
C GLN A 242 10.90 -5.00 -13.41
N GLY A 243 9.99 -4.89 -14.38
CA GLY A 243 8.78 -5.68 -14.44
C GLY A 243 8.16 -5.66 -15.83
N GLY A 244 7.46 -6.72 -16.18
CA GLY A 244 6.83 -6.87 -17.48
C GLY A 244 5.80 -8.00 -17.52
N GLN A 245 4.78 -7.82 -18.34
CA GLN A 245 3.73 -8.81 -18.56
C GLN A 245 3.41 -8.90 -20.05
N VAL A 246 3.44 -10.12 -20.57
CA VAL A 246 3.07 -10.44 -21.95
C VAL A 246 1.88 -11.36 -21.92
N ILE A 247 0.79 -10.93 -22.54
CA ILE A 247 -0.48 -11.65 -22.56
C ILE A 247 -0.84 -11.93 -24.02
N THR A 248 -1.00 -13.21 -24.36
CA THR A 248 -1.56 -13.67 -25.64
C THR A 248 -2.94 -14.27 -25.41
N ARG A 249 -3.60 -14.73 -26.48
CA ARG A 249 -4.91 -15.38 -26.37
C ARG A 249 -4.87 -16.80 -25.78
N SER A 250 -3.69 -17.42 -25.71
CA SER A 250 -3.51 -18.80 -25.23
C SER A 250 -2.45 -18.97 -24.13
N CYS A 251 -1.65 -17.95 -23.82
CA CYS A 251 -0.69 -17.99 -22.72
C CYS A 251 -0.33 -16.61 -22.19
N SER A 252 0.27 -16.57 -21.00
CA SER A 252 0.74 -15.34 -20.39
C SER A 252 2.00 -15.56 -19.56
N ILE A 253 2.88 -14.57 -19.57
CA ILE A 253 4.01 -14.49 -18.65
C ILE A 253 3.99 -13.16 -17.89
N ARG A 254 4.48 -13.16 -16.67
CA ARG A 254 4.70 -11.94 -15.88
C ARG A 254 5.97 -12.08 -15.06
N PHE A 255 6.74 -11.00 -14.98
CA PHE A 255 7.86 -10.89 -14.07
C PHE A 255 7.85 -9.53 -13.37
N GLU A 256 8.30 -9.48 -12.12
CA GLU A 256 8.38 -8.27 -11.30
C GLU A 256 9.50 -8.42 -10.28
N VAL A 257 9.96 -7.31 -9.71
CA VAL A 257 10.88 -7.31 -8.55
C VAL A 257 10.17 -7.40 -7.19
N TYR A 258 8.85 -7.60 -7.20
CA TYR A 258 8.00 -7.80 -6.01
C TYR A 258 7.10 -9.02 -6.18
N PRO A 259 6.70 -9.71 -5.09
CA PRO A 259 5.81 -10.86 -5.19
C PRO A 259 4.39 -10.46 -5.63
N PHE A 260 3.82 -11.18 -6.60
CA PHE A 260 2.46 -10.96 -7.13
C PHE A 260 1.60 -12.24 -7.20
N PHE A 261 2.11 -13.34 -6.66
CA PHE A 261 1.43 -14.61 -6.45
C PHE A 261 1.71 -15.09 -5.03
N ASP A 262 0.80 -15.88 -4.47
CA ASP A 262 1.06 -16.57 -3.20
C ASP A 262 1.99 -17.75 -3.46
N ALA A 263 3.17 -17.74 -2.82
CA ALA A 263 4.21 -18.74 -3.07
C ALA A 263 3.78 -20.16 -2.64
N GLN A 264 2.96 -20.27 -1.60
CA GLN A 264 2.52 -21.54 -1.06
C GLN A 264 1.40 -22.14 -1.92
N ALA A 265 0.49 -21.29 -2.39
CA ALA A 265 -0.55 -21.63 -3.33
C ALA A 265 0.02 -21.97 -4.72
N ALA A 266 1.02 -21.23 -5.19
CA ALA A 266 1.74 -21.54 -6.43
C ALA A 266 2.47 -22.89 -6.33
N LYS A 267 3.11 -23.17 -5.19
CA LYS A 267 3.74 -24.48 -4.94
C LYS A 267 2.71 -25.61 -4.93
N ALA A 268 1.55 -25.40 -4.33
CA ALA A 268 0.45 -26.36 -4.35
C ALA A 268 -0.07 -26.59 -5.79
N ALA A 269 -0.23 -25.53 -6.58
CA ALA A 269 -0.64 -25.56 -7.99
C ALA A 269 0.35 -26.32 -8.89
N MET A 270 1.63 -26.30 -8.55
CA MET A 270 2.70 -27.01 -9.26
C MET A 270 2.93 -28.44 -8.76
N SER A 271 2.26 -28.85 -7.67
CA SER A 271 2.37 -30.19 -7.08
C SER A 271 1.27 -31.11 -7.59
N PRO A 272 1.53 -32.43 -7.77
CA PRO A 272 0.49 -33.39 -8.11
C PRO A 272 -0.61 -33.42 -7.03
N ALA A 273 -1.87 -33.53 -7.44
CA ALA A 273 -2.97 -33.64 -6.49
C ALA A 273 -2.81 -34.89 -5.58
N PRO A 274 -3.07 -34.78 -4.27
CA PRO A 274 -3.08 -35.95 -3.38
C PRO A 274 -4.16 -36.94 -3.83
N ALA A 275 -3.84 -38.24 -3.76
CA ALA A 275 -4.76 -39.32 -4.13
C ALA A 275 -6.06 -39.24 -3.31
N PRO A 276 -7.23 -39.52 -3.92
CA PRO A 276 -8.50 -39.49 -3.20
C PRO A 276 -8.50 -40.52 -2.06
N ALA A 277 -8.83 -40.07 -0.86
CA ALA A 277 -9.03 -40.94 0.30
C ALA A 277 -10.24 -41.87 0.07
N PRO A 278 -10.21 -43.12 0.60
CA PRO A 278 -11.27 -44.09 0.38
C PRO A 278 -12.60 -43.60 0.99
N VAL A 279 -13.62 -43.53 0.14
CA VAL A 279 -15.01 -43.20 0.49
C VAL A 279 -15.54 -44.25 1.47
N THR A 280 -15.84 -43.85 2.69
CA THR A 280 -16.63 -44.65 3.62
C THR A 280 -18.10 -44.38 3.38
N THR A 281 -18.80 -45.39 2.88
CA THR A 281 -20.25 -45.46 2.74
C THR A 281 -20.93 -45.51 4.10
N PRO A 282 -22.00 -44.72 4.34
CA PRO A 282 -22.98 -45.04 5.38
C PRO A 282 -24.08 -45.90 4.77
N THR A 283 -24.24 -47.10 5.33
CA THR A 283 -25.35 -48.02 5.10
C THR A 283 -26.64 -47.52 5.75
N GLY A 284 -27.67 -47.35 4.91
CA GLY A 284 -29.10 -47.65 5.11
C GLY A 284 -29.83 -47.33 6.43
N VAL A 285 -30.93 -46.56 6.30
CA VAL A 285 -32.21 -46.87 6.96
C VAL A 285 -33.36 -46.60 5.97
N ASN A 286 -34.18 -47.63 5.72
CA ASN A 286 -35.47 -47.61 5.01
C ASN A 286 -36.44 -46.61 5.70
N GLY A 287 -37.30 -45.81 5.07
CA GLY A 287 -38.17 -46.02 3.92
C GLY A 287 -39.62 -45.82 4.37
N SER A 288 -40.36 -44.85 3.81
CA SER A 288 -41.81 -44.98 3.59
C SER A 288 -42.32 -43.95 2.59
N ASN A 289 -43.18 -44.43 1.70
CA ASN A 289 -43.80 -43.75 0.57
C ASN A 289 -44.84 -42.70 1.02
N HIS A 290 -45.07 -41.66 0.21
CA HIS A 290 -46.39 -41.47 -0.44
C HIS A 290 -46.36 -40.38 -1.53
N THR A 291 -47.32 -40.55 -2.43
CA THR A 291 -47.54 -40.03 -3.78
C THR A 291 -48.04 -38.59 -3.90
N VAL A 292 -47.81 -38.04 -5.09
CA VAL A 292 -48.15 -36.71 -5.65
C VAL A 292 -49.65 -36.36 -5.62
N SER A 293 -49.98 -35.07 -5.41
CA SER A 293 -51.09 -34.40 -6.13
C SER A 293 -50.96 -32.87 -6.17
N LYS A 294 -51.50 -32.31 -7.27
CA LYS A 294 -51.27 -30.98 -7.84
C LYS A 294 -52.35 -29.94 -7.44
N SER A 295 -51.93 -28.67 -7.51
CA SER A 295 -52.64 -27.51 -8.09
C SER A 295 -53.40 -26.48 -7.22
N VAL A 296 -53.19 -25.21 -7.66
CA VAL A 296 -54.05 -24.01 -7.70
C VAL A 296 -53.82 -22.85 -6.70
N ILE A 297 -53.06 -21.85 -7.19
CA ILE A 297 -53.30 -20.38 -7.26
C ILE A 297 -54.22 -19.71 -6.21
N VAL A 298 -53.59 -19.07 -5.21
CA VAL A 298 -53.66 -17.66 -4.75
C VAL A 298 -54.98 -16.85 -4.87
N PRO A 299 -55.30 -16.07 -3.80
CA PRO A 299 -55.63 -14.66 -3.96
C PRO A 299 -54.70 -13.75 -3.14
N VAL A 300 -53.84 -13.05 -3.87
CA VAL A 300 -53.10 -11.85 -3.46
C VAL A 300 -53.99 -10.69 -3.87
N THR A 301 -54.79 -10.17 -2.95
CA THR A 301 -55.52 -8.91 -3.19
C THR A 301 -55.46 -7.93 -2.02
N VAL A 302 -54.87 -8.32 -0.87
CA VAL A 302 -54.65 -7.38 0.25
C VAL A 302 -53.18 -6.97 0.36
N GLY A 303 -52.24 -7.88 0.09
CA GLY A 303 -50.79 -7.59 0.18
C GLY A 303 -50.27 -6.65 -0.91
N VAL A 304 -50.77 -6.78 -2.15
CA VAL A 304 -50.30 -5.94 -3.28
C VAL A 304 -50.83 -4.52 -3.21
N ALA A 305 -52.05 -4.30 -2.70
CA ALA A 305 -52.59 -2.96 -2.50
C ALA A 305 -51.80 -2.18 -1.43
N VAL A 306 -51.43 -2.83 -0.32
CA VAL A 306 -50.60 -2.21 0.73
C VAL A 306 -49.17 -1.97 0.24
N LEU A 307 -48.60 -2.93 -0.49
CA LEU A 307 -47.25 -2.79 -1.05
C LEU A 307 -47.18 -1.68 -2.11
N LEU A 308 -48.21 -1.53 -2.95
CA LEU A 308 -48.28 -0.44 -3.93
C LEU A 308 -48.43 0.93 -3.28
N VAL A 309 -49.20 1.06 -2.19
CA VAL A 309 -49.32 2.33 -1.45
C VAL A 309 -48.01 2.70 -0.75
N VAL A 310 -47.30 1.73 -0.16
CA VAL A 310 -45.99 1.97 0.46
C VAL A 310 -44.94 2.33 -0.59
N ILE A 311 -44.96 1.67 -1.76
CA ILE A 311 -44.05 1.98 -2.87
C ILE A 311 -44.36 3.37 -3.46
N LEU A 312 -45.64 3.74 -3.62
CA LEU A 312 -46.03 5.07 -4.09
C LEU A 312 -45.67 6.18 -3.10
N LEU A 313 -45.75 5.94 -1.78
CA LEU A 313 -45.27 6.85 -0.73
C LEU A 313 -43.75 6.98 -0.72
N LEU A 314 -43.02 5.88 -0.90
CA LEU A 314 -41.56 5.88 -0.98
C LEU A 314 -41.06 6.56 -2.26
N ILE A 315 -41.75 6.38 -3.39
CA ILE A 315 -41.45 7.06 -4.64
C ILE A 315 -41.80 8.55 -4.54
N ALA A 316 -42.93 8.92 -3.94
CA ALA A 316 -43.29 10.33 -3.73
C ALA A 316 -42.27 11.04 -2.81
N LEU A 317 -41.83 10.40 -1.71
CA LEU A 317 -40.77 10.93 -0.85
C LEU A 317 -39.41 11.01 -1.56
N CYS A 318 -39.07 10.01 -2.39
CA CYS A 318 -37.86 10.03 -3.20
C CYS A 318 -37.91 11.09 -4.31
N LEU A 319 -39.06 11.36 -4.94
CA LEU A 319 -39.22 12.40 -5.97
C LEU A 319 -39.28 13.81 -5.35
N CYS A 320 -39.90 13.96 -4.17
CA CYS A 320 -39.84 15.20 -3.39
C CYS A 320 -38.43 15.52 -2.88
N LYS A 321 -37.63 14.50 -2.50
CA LYS A 321 -36.21 14.69 -2.16
C LYS A 321 -35.28 14.80 -3.37
N ARG A 322 -35.62 14.23 -4.53
CA ARG A 322 -34.75 14.27 -5.73
C ARG A 322 -34.88 15.56 -6.53
N ASN A 323 -35.97 16.33 -6.41
CA ASN A 323 -36.22 17.43 -7.35
C ASN A 323 -36.77 18.77 -6.81
N ARG A 324 -36.42 19.16 -5.57
CA ARG A 324 -36.12 20.58 -5.32
C ARG A 324 -34.60 20.77 -5.30
N LYS A 325 -34.06 21.03 -6.50
CA LYS A 325 -32.68 21.43 -6.82
C LYS A 325 -32.68 22.90 -7.30
N PRO A 326 -31.54 23.62 -7.47
CA PRO A 326 -30.14 23.24 -7.24
C PRO A 326 -29.32 24.26 -6.39
N HIS A 327 -28.34 23.77 -5.65
CA HIS A 327 -26.98 24.33 -5.71
C HIS A 327 -26.02 23.15 -5.57
N LYS A 328 -25.07 23.05 -6.51
CA LYS A 328 -24.07 21.97 -6.54
C LYS A 328 -23.19 22.11 -5.30
N HIS A 329 -23.28 21.14 -4.40
CA HIS A 329 -22.32 20.94 -3.33
C HIS A 329 -22.27 19.44 -3.04
N MET A 330 -21.14 18.80 -3.34
CA MET A 330 -20.94 17.38 -3.07
C MET A 330 -20.67 17.22 -1.58
N MET A 331 -21.65 16.69 -0.84
CA MET A 331 -21.49 16.39 0.58
C MET A 331 -20.49 15.25 0.80
N ILE A 332 -19.43 15.53 1.56
CA ILE A 332 -18.72 14.53 2.34
C ILE A 332 -19.70 14.04 3.41
N GLY A 333 -20.32 12.89 3.17
CA GLY A 333 -21.21 12.24 4.13
C GLY A 333 -20.42 11.60 5.28
N SER A 334 -20.65 12.13 6.49
CA SER A 334 -20.70 11.42 7.78
C SER A 334 -19.62 10.37 8.04
N VAL A 335 -18.53 10.80 8.66
CA VAL A 335 -17.83 9.96 9.62
C VAL A 335 -18.66 10.00 10.90
N ASP A 336 -19.20 8.87 11.31
CA ASP A 336 -19.91 8.69 12.58
C ASP A 336 -18.94 9.01 13.74
N LEU A 337 -19.08 10.20 14.31
CA LEU A 337 -18.37 10.65 15.50
C LEU A 337 -19.32 10.42 16.68
N GLY A 338 -19.16 9.28 17.35
CA GLY A 338 -19.61 9.16 18.74
C GLY A 338 -18.82 10.15 19.59
N ASP A 339 -19.44 11.29 19.90
CA ASP A 339 -19.88 11.72 21.23
C ASP A 339 -20.37 13.18 21.13
N GLU A 340 -21.64 13.40 21.45
CA GLU A 340 -22.29 14.72 21.46
C GLU A 340 -21.96 15.46 22.76
N ASP A 341 -20.82 16.17 22.86
CA ASP A 341 -20.75 17.35 23.73
C ASP A 341 -19.58 18.36 23.52
N GLU A 342 -18.90 18.39 22.36
CA GLU A 342 -17.90 19.45 22.09
C GLU A 342 -17.96 20.02 20.66
N MET A 343 -19.17 20.36 20.18
CA MET A 343 -19.32 21.06 18.88
C MET A 343 -19.97 22.43 19.03
N ARG A 344 -19.20 23.38 19.58
CA ARG A 344 -19.52 24.82 19.55
C ARG A 344 -18.47 25.69 18.86
N GLY A 345 -17.74 25.13 17.88
CA GLY A 345 -16.69 25.87 17.16
C GLY A 345 -16.43 25.45 15.71
N SER A 346 -17.38 24.82 15.01
CA SER A 346 -17.17 24.42 13.60
C SER A 346 -17.49 25.57 12.64
N GLU A 347 -16.51 26.44 12.41
CA GLU A 347 -16.41 27.10 11.10
C GLU A 347 -16.30 25.99 10.03
N SER A 348 -17.02 26.15 8.92
CA SER A 348 -16.99 25.19 7.82
C SER A 348 -15.54 24.97 7.33
N LEU A 349 -15.02 23.73 7.43
CA LEU A 349 -13.70 23.34 6.91
C LEU A 349 -13.62 23.39 5.36
N LEU A 350 -14.64 23.92 4.68
CA LEU A 350 -14.72 23.99 3.23
C LEU A 350 -14.51 25.42 2.75
N TYR A 351 -13.51 25.60 1.89
CA TYR A 351 -13.24 26.84 1.18
C TYR A 351 -13.79 26.77 -0.25
N ASP A 352 -14.36 27.87 -0.71
CA ASP A 352 -14.72 28.03 -2.13
C ASP A 352 -13.45 28.26 -2.97
N LEU A 353 -13.41 27.71 -4.18
CA LEU A 353 -12.29 27.86 -5.11
C LEU A 353 -12.03 29.33 -5.45
N SER A 354 -13.08 30.15 -5.52
CA SER A 354 -12.98 31.60 -5.75
C SER A 354 -12.20 32.30 -4.63
N THR A 355 -12.43 31.93 -3.38
CA THR A 355 -11.71 32.46 -2.21
C THR A 355 -10.24 32.08 -2.27
N LEU A 356 -9.91 30.84 -2.61
CA LEU A 356 -8.51 30.40 -2.71
C LEU A 356 -7.79 31.01 -3.91
N ARG A 357 -8.48 31.22 -5.04
CA ARG A 357 -7.94 31.98 -6.18
C ARG A 357 -7.65 33.42 -5.80
N ALA A 358 -8.57 34.09 -5.11
CA ALA A 358 -8.34 35.46 -4.65
C ALA A 358 -7.15 35.53 -3.68
N ALA A 359 -7.07 34.59 -2.72
CA ALA A 359 -6.01 34.55 -1.71
C ALA A 359 -4.61 34.30 -2.30
N THR A 360 -4.51 33.53 -3.38
CA THR A 360 -3.24 33.11 -4.00
C THR A 360 -2.85 33.91 -5.25
N ALA A 361 -3.59 34.99 -5.57
CA ALA A 361 -3.46 35.72 -6.83
C ALA A 361 -3.57 34.78 -8.06
N ASN A 362 -4.62 33.96 -8.06
CA ASN A 362 -4.92 32.93 -9.05
C ASN A 362 -3.81 31.88 -9.20
N PHE A 363 -3.28 31.39 -8.08
CA PHE A 363 -2.17 30.44 -8.02
C PHE A 363 -0.92 30.95 -8.79
N SER A 364 -0.59 32.23 -8.59
CA SER A 364 0.59 32.85 -9.23
C SER A 364 1.87 32.11 -8.85
N GLU A 365 2.78 31.94 -9.82
CA GLU A 365 4.10 31.35 -9.57
C GLU A 365 4.93 32.18 -8.58
N GLU A 366 4.67 33.49 -8.44
CA GLU A 366 5.30 34.35 -7.43
C GLU A 366 4.94 33.92 -6.00
N ASN A 367 3.77 33.32 -5.81
CA ASN A 367 3.30 32.82 -4.53
C ASN A 367 3.67 31.35 -4.29
N LYS A 368 4.37 30.70 -5.22
CA LYS A 368 4.73 29.28 -5.09
C LYS A 368 5.80 29.08 -4.02
N LEU A 369 5.46 28.30 -3.00
CA LEU A 369 6.37 27.94 -1.90
C LEU A 369 7.28 26.77 -2.26
N GLY A 370 6.78 25.85 -3.09
CA GLY A 370 7.49 24.67 -3.56
C GLY A 370 6.58 23.73 -4.33
N GLU A 371 7.17 22.71 -4.95
CA GLU A 371 6.45 21.66 -5.68
C GLU A 371 7.13 20.32 -5.42
N GLY A 372 6.34 19.33 -5.00
CA GLY A 372 6.79 17.96 -4.78
C GLY A 372 5.96 16.98 -5.61
N GLY A 373 6.10 15.68 -5.34
CA GLY A 373 5.34 14.62 -6.04
C GLY A 373 3.82 14.72 -5.92
N PHE A 374 3.32 15.58 -5.02
CA PHE A 374 1.90 15.76 -4.71
C PHE A 374 1.30 17.04 -5.30
N GLY A 375 2.09 17.82 -6.05
CA GLY A 375 1.67 19.07 -6.67
C GLY A 375 2.23 20.31 -5.99
N PRO A 376 1.95 21.50 -6.56
CA PRO A 376 2.46 22.78 -6.08
C PRO A 376 1.76 23.24 -4.80
N VAL A 377 2.53 23.91 -3.94
CA VAL A 377 2.05 24.58 -2.72
C VAL A 377 2.23 26.08 -2.90
N TYR A 378 1.17 26.85 -2.65
CA TYR A 378 1.17 28.30 -2.78
C TYR A 378 0.96 28.98 -1.43
N LYS A 379 1.58 30.14 -1.22
CA LYS A 379 1.23 31.08 -0.17
C LYS A 379 -0.06 31.80 -0.59
N GLY A 380 -0.97 32.00 0.36
CA GLY A 380 -2.12 32.86 0.15
C GLY A 380 -2.42 33.69 1.39
N THR A 381 -3.17 34.77 1.19
CA THR A 381 -3.68 35.61 2.28
C THR A 381 -5.19 35.72 2.14
N LEU A 382 -5.93 35.19 3.13
CA LEU A 382 -7.38 35.29 3.18
C LEU A 382 -7.83 36.75 3.41
N GLN A 383 -9.09 37.07 3.11
CA GLN A 383 -9.63 38.44 3.28
C GLN A 383 -9.54 38.98 4.70
N ASN A 384 -9.55 38.09 5.70
CA ASN A 384 -9.36 38.41 7.11
C ASN A 384 -7.88 38.66 7.49
N GLY A 385 -6.95 38.65 6.52
CA GLY A 385 -5.52 38.83 6.74
C GLY A 385 -4.76 37.56 7.15
N GLN A 386 -5.45 36.43 7.31
CA GLN A 386 -4.81 35.17 7.69
C GLN A 386 -3.97 34.61 6.55
N GLU A 387 -2.68 34.40 6.80
CA GLU A 387 -1.78 33.71 5.87
C GLU A 387 -2.01 32.19 5.90
N ILE A 388 -2.07 31.59 4.71
CA ILE A 388 -2.37 30.17 4.49
C ILE A 388 -1.39 29.55 3.50
N ALA A 389 -1.18 28.24 3.62
CA ALA A 389 -0.49 27.42 2.64
C ALA A 389 -1.50 26.55 1.88
N VAL A 390 -1.52 26.67 0.56
CA VAL A 390 -2.54 26.09 -0.33
C VAL A 390 -1.87 25.02 -1.19
N LYS A 391 -2.04 23.75 -0.81
CA LYS A 391 -1.51 22.58 -1.54
C LYS A 391 -2.54 22.15 -2.59
N ARG A 392 -2.23 22.39 -3.87
CA ARG A 392 -3.09 22.03 -4.99
C ARG A 392 -2.67 20.65 -5.51
N LEU A 393 -3.52 19.66 -5.31
CA LEU A 393 -3.20 18.28 -5.67
C LEU A 393 -3.32 18.07 -7.18
N SER A 394 -2.38 17.31 -7.75
CA SER A 394 -2.40 17.01 -9.19
C SER A 394 -3.66 16.22 -9.59
N ALA A 395 -4.35 16.70 -10.64
CA ALA A 395 -5.61 16.11 -11.12
C ALA A 395 -5.46 14.76 -11.84
N THR A 396 -4.23 14.38 -12.23
CA THR A 396 -3.99 13.26 -13.17
C THR A 396 -3.60 11.93 -12.51
N SER A 397 -3.37 11.88 -11.19
CA SER A 397 -2.96 10.64 -10.53
C SER A 397 -4.10 10.01 -9.71
N HIS A 398 -4.37 8.72 -9.94
CA HIS A 398 -5.22 7.92 -9.03
C HIS A 398 -4.68 7.95 -7.59
N GLN A 399 -3.38 8.19 -7.42
CA GLN A 399 -2.73 8.29 -6.13
C GLN A 399 -3.13 9.54 -5.33
N GLY A 400 -3.18 10.71 -5.96
CA GLY A 400 -3.53 11.97 -5.30
C GLY A 400 -4.95 11.97 -4.72
N GLN A 401 -5.85 11.13 -5.25
CA GLN A 401 -7.21 11.00 -4.72
C GLN A 401 -7.27 10.22 -3.40
N LEU A 402 -6.47 9.16 -3.26
CA LEU A 402 -6.36 8.36 -2.05
C LEU A 402 -5.62 9.13 -0.95
N GLU A 403 -4.55 9.84 -1.33
CA GLU A 403 -3.77 10.70 -0.42
C GLU A 403 -4.60 11.86 0.11
N MET A 404 -5.42 12.50 -0.75
CA MET A 404 -6.37 13.53 -0.31
C MET A 404 -7.34 12.99 0.75
N LYS A 405 -7.92 11.82 0.49
CA LYS A 405 -8.86 11.20 1.43
C LYS A 405 -8.18 10.90 2.76
N ASN A 406 -6.92 10.44 2.74
CA ASN A 406 -6.13 10.23 3.95
C ASN A 406 -5.86 11.55 4.67
N GLU A 407 -5.31 12.57 4.00
CA GLU A 407 -4.99 13.87 4.62
C GLU A 407 -6.23 14.54 5.22
N VAL A 408 -7.37 14.55 4.51
CA VAL A 408 -8.62 15.14 5.04
C VAL A 408 -9.15 14.37 6.25
N VAL A 409 -9.17 13.03 6.20
CA VAL A 409 -9.73 12.21 7.30
C VAL A 409 -8.81 12.19 8.52
N LEU A 410 -7.50 12.23 8.31
CA LEU A 410 -6.49 12.17 9.36
C LEU A 410 -6.25 13.53 9.99
N VAL A 411 -5.89 14.54 9.19
CA VAL A 411 -5.39 15.81 9.72
C VAL A 411 -6.52 16.63 10.36
N ALA A 412 -7.78 16.46 9.91
CA ALA A 412 -8.93 17.07 10.59
C ALA A 412 -9.12 16.60 12.04
N LYS A 413 -8.55 15.44 12.41
CA LYS A 413 -8.64 14.86 13.77
C LYS A 413 -7.37 15.05 14.59
N LEU A 414 -6.31 15.60 14.00
CA LEU A 414 -5.02 15.77 14.64
C LEU A 414 -4.89 17.18 15.19
N GLN A 415 -4.72 17.28 16.50
CA GLN A 415 -4.46 18.56 17.17
C GLN A 415 -3.31 18.38 18.13
N HIS A 416 -2.13 18.84 17.71
CA HIS A 416 -0.94 18.82 18.53
C HIS A 416 0.03 19.92 18.08
N LYS A 417 0.73 20.56 19.02
CA LYS A 417 1.62 21.70 18.75
C LYS A 417 2.77 21.39 17.77
N ASN A 418 3.16 20.11 17.67
CA ASN A 418 4.21 19.63 16.78
C ASN A 418 3.70 18.95 15.50
N LEU A 419 2.43 19.13 15.14
CA LEU A 419 1.86 18.69 13.86
C LEU A 419 1.31 19.91 13.11
N VAL A 420 1.41 19.91 11.78
CA VAL A 420 0.84 20.97 10.96
C VAL A 420 -0.69 20.89 11.00
N ARG A 421 -1.35 22.02 11.26
CA ARG A 421 -2.80 22.12 11.31
C ARG A 421 -3.40 22.31 9.92
N LEU A 422 -4.32 21.41 9.56
CA LEU A 422 -5.22 21.60 8.43
C LEU A 422 -6.31 22.61 8.83
N LEU A 423 -6.46 23.67 8.04
CA LEU A 423 -7.50 24.69 8.20
C LEU A 423 -8.77 24.31 7.45
N GLY A 424 -8.63 23.60 6.33
CA GLY A 424 -9.76 23.15 5.54
C GLY A 424 -9.35 22.58 4.18
N CYS A 425 -10.33 22.36 3.32
CA CYS A 425 -10.12 21.87 1.95
C CYS A 425 -11.10 22.51 0.97
N CYS A 426 -10.78 22.42 -0.32
CA CYS A 426 -11.67 22.78 -1.42
C CYS A 426 -11.78 21.57 -2.36
N ILE A 427 -13.03 21.19 -2.67
CA ILE A 427 -13.36 20.06 -3.55
C ILE A 427 -14.37 20.54 -4.58
N GLU A 428 -13.89 21.06 -5.70
CA GLU A 428 -14.74 21.58 -6.78
C GLU A 428 -14.31 21.00 -8.14
N GLU A 429 -15.23 20.33 -8.84
CA GLU A 429 -15.02 19.77 -10.18
C GLU A 429 -13.80 18.85 -10.32
N ARG A 430 -12.65 19.39 -10.79
CA ARG A 430 -11.35 18.72 -10.96
C ARG A 430 -10.28 19.22 -9.99
N GLU A 431 -10.60 20.21 -9.17
CA GLU A 431 -9.69 20.83 -8.20
C GLU A 431 -9.83 20.17 -6.84
N LYS A 432 -8.70 19.72 -6.30
CA LYS A 432 -8.58 19.12 -4.98
C LYS A 432 -7.49 19.87 -4.25
N ILE A 433 -7.88 20.68 -3.27
CA ILE A 433 -6.99 21.63 -2.63
C ILE A 433 -7.08 21.47 -1.12
N LEU A 434 -5.92 21.48 -0.46
CA LEU A 434 -5.80 21.42 0.99
C LEU A 434 -5.22 22.75 1.50
N VAL A 435 -5.79 23.27 2.57
CA VAL A 435 -5.45 24.57 3.15
C VAL A 435 -4.88 24.35 4.54
N TYR A 436 -3.62 24.72 4.72
CA TYR A 436 -2.85 24.57 5.94
C TYR A 436 -2.50 25.93 6.54
N GLU A 437 -2.14 25.94 7.83
CA GLU A 437 -1.47 27.09 8.42
C GLU A 437 -0.16 27.40 7.65
N PHE A 438 0.10 28.69 7.40
CA PHE A 438 1.35 29.10 6.80
C PHE A 438 2.49 29.09 7.83
N LEU A 439 3.62 28.49 7.47
CA LEU A 439 4.81 28.38 8.31
C LEU A 439 5.97 29.10 7.62
N CYS A 440 6.35 30.26 8.16
CA CYS A 440 7.22 31.23 7.50
C CYS A 440 8.68 30.75 7.35
N ASN A 441 9.16 29.88 8.24
CA ASN A 441 10.54 29.39 8.24
C ASN A 441 10.77 28.18 7.32
N LYS A 442 9.75 27.80 6.51
CA LYS A 442 9.80 26.70 5.53
C LYS A 442 10.15 25.36 6.19
N SER A 443 10.65 24.41 5.41
CA SER A 443 11.04 23.07 5.86
C SER A 443 12.48 23.03 6.38
N LEU A 444 12.73 22.10 7.30
CA LEU A 444 14.00 21.94 8.01
C LEU A 444 15.17 21.66 7.06
N ASP A 445 14.96 20.91 5.98
CA ASP A 445 15.98 20.62 4.97
C ASP A 445 16.54 21.88 4.29
N THR A 446 15.72 22.93 4.15
CA THR A 446 16.13 24.23 3.55
C THR A 446 17.06 25.04 4.44
N ILE A 447 17.21 24.64 5.72
CA ILE A 447 18.09 25.29 6.68
C ILE A 447 19.25 24.36 7.01
N LEU A 448 18.95 23.09 7.27
CA LEU A 448 19.90 22.10 7.75
C LEU A 448 20.97 21.73 6.71
N PHE A 449 20.63 21.77 5.42
CA PHE A 449 21.54 21.37 4.33
C PHE A 449 22.02 22.54 3.47
N ASP A 450 21.54 23.75 3.73
CA ASP A 450 22.01 24.96 3.07
C ASP A 450 23.15 25.56 3.90
N THR A 451 24.37 25.51 3.36
CA THR A 451 25.58 25.99 4.05
C THR A 451 25.50 27.46 4.45
N SER A 452 24.70 28.27 3.75
CA SER A 452 24.48 29.68 4.08
C SER A 452 23.54 29.89 5.26
N ARG A 453 22.66 28.91 5.54
CA ARG A 453 21.60 28.99 6.57
C ARG A 453 21.82 28.05 7.75
N GLN A 454 22.79 27.14 7.67
CA GLN A 454 23.12 26.19 8.74
C GLN A 454 23.42 26.87 10.09
N GLN A 455 23.89 28.13 10.06
CA GLN A 455 24.17 28.94 11.25
C GLN A 455 22.90 29.50 11.91
N ASP A 456 21.75 29.50 11.22
CA ASP A 456 20.45 29.92 11.76
C ASP A 456 19.92 28.94 12.82
N LEU A 457 20.48 27.72 12.87
CA LEU A 457 20.14 26.65 13.81
C LEU A 457 21.30 26.35 14.75
N ASN A 458 21.31 27.01 15.91
CA ASN A 458 22.21 26.67 17.01
C ASN A 458 21.82 25.31 17.65
N TRP A 459 22.68 24.79 18.54
CA TRP A 459 22.44 23.48 19.15
C TRP A 459 21.13 23.41 19.94
N GLU A 460 20.78 24.46 20.68
CA GLU A 460 19.54 24.49 21.48
C GLU A 460 18.29 24.38 20.59
N GLN A 461 18.28 25.09 19.46
CA GLN A 461 17.21 24.98 18.46
C GLN A 461 17.16 23.59 17.84
N ARG A 462 18.31 23.01 17.46
CA ARG A 462 18.38 21.64 16.92
C ARG A 462 17.84 20.61 17.92
N PHE A 463 18.22 20.72 19.19
CA PHE A 463 17.72 19.83 20.24
C PHE A 463 16.20 19.99 20.45
N LYS A 464 15.71 21.24 20.48
CA LYS A 464 14.27 21.54 20.56
C LYS A 464 13.50 20.93 19.37
N ILE A 465 14.09 20.95 18.18
CA ILE A 465 13.54 20.32 16.98
C ILE A 465 13.50 18.79 17.14
N ILE A 466 14.60 18.15 17.55
CA ILE A 466 14.67 16.71 17.81
C ILE A 466 13.60 16.27 18.81
N GLU A 467 13.46 17.01 19.91
CA GLU A 467 12.48 16.74 20.96
C GLU A 467 11.04 16.94 20.45
N GLY A 468 10.78 18.05 19.75
CA GLY A 468 9.46 18.37 19.22
C GLY A 468 8.96 17.35 18.18
N ILE A 469 9.84 16.89 17.29
CA ILE A 469 9.52 15.80 16.35
C ILE A 469 9.21 14.52 17.13
N GLY A 470 10.02 14.19 18.15
CA GLY A 470 9.81 13.02 18.98
C GLY A 470 8.46 13.03 19.70
N ARG A 471 8.05 14.18 20.25
CA ARG A 471 6.74 14.39 20.88
C ARG A 471 5.59 14.32 19.87
N GLY A 472 5.76 14.89 18.68
CA GLY A 472 4.76 14.80 17.62
C GLY A 472 4.52 13.35 17.19
N LEU A 473 5.57 12.56 17.06
CA LEU A 473 5.47 11.15 16.67
C LEU A 473 4.94 10.26 17.80
N LEU A 474 5.32 10.53 19.05
CA LEU A 474 4.70 9.91 20.24
C LEU A 474 3.19 10.12 20.23
N TYR A 475 2.74 11.35 19.99
CA TYR A 475 1.32 11.65 19.91
C TYR A 475 0.62 10.80 18.83
N LEU A 476 1.20 10.69 17.63
CA LEU A 476 0.63 9.87 16.55
C LEU A 476 0.57 8.38 16.88
N HIS A 477 1.54 7.86 17.63
CA HIS A 477 1.67 6.43 17.90
C HIS A 477 0.87 5.96 19.12
N GLU A 478 0.75 6.80 20.15
CA GLU A 478 0.28 6.40 21.48
C GLU A 478 -0.82 7.32 22.03
N ASP A 479 -0.71 8.65 21.91
CA ASP A 479 -1.63 9.58 22.59
C ASP A 479 -2.86 9.99 21.75
N SER A 480 -2.83 9.77 20.44
CA SER A 480 -3.97 10.05 19.56
C SER A 480 -5.05 8.98 19.69
N ARG A 481 -6.32 9.37 19.49
CA ARG A 481 -7.49 8.47 19.56
C ARG A 481 -7.32 7.21 18.70
N LEU A 482 -6.65 7.34 17.57
CA LEU A 482 -6.30 6.24 16.67
C LEU A 482 -4.78 6.24 16.50
N LYS A 483 -4.16 5.06 16.46
CA LYS A 483 -2.73 4.94 16.16
C LYS A 483 -2.51 5.26 14.68
N ILE A 484 -1.59 6.17 14.40
CA ILE A 484 -1.30 6.67 13.05
C ILE A 484 0.17 6.46 12.74
N ILE A 485 0.44 5.77 11.63
CA ILE A 485 1.81 5.58 11.13
C ILE A 485 2.02 6.52 9.95
N HIS A 486 3.03 7.38 10.03
CA HIS A 486 3.31 8.47 9.10
C HIS A 486 3.84 7.98 7.75
N ARG A 487 4.79 7.03 7.75
CA ARG A 487 5.42 6.37 6.58
C ARG A 487 6.30 7.23 5.67
N ASP A 488 6.27 8.56 5.77
CA ASP A 488 7.18 9.44 5.01
C ASP A 488 7.80 10.55 5.88
N LEU A 489 8.33 10.18 7.05
CA LEU A 489 9.00 11.13 7.93
C LEU A 489 10.42 11.42 7.40
N LYS A 490 10.72 12.69 7.13
CA LYS A 490 12.00 13.18 6.59
C LYS A 490 12.16 14.68 6.85
N ALA A 491 13.37 15.23 6.62
CA ALA A 491 13.66 16.63 6.90
C ALA A 491 12.77 17.62 6.12
N SER A 492 12.41 17.31 4.86
CA SER A 492 11.52 18.18 4.06
C SER A 492 10.06 18.17 4.52
N ASN A 493 9.66 17.18 5.32
CA ASN A 493 8.33 17.08 5.92
C ASN A 493 8.28 17.62 7.36
N ILE A 494 9.35 18.28 7.83
CA ILE A 494 9.35 19.04 9.08
C ILE A 494 9.33 20.52 8.75
N LEU A 495 8.20 21.18 8.99
CA LEU A 495 8.06 22.62 8.82
C LEU A 495 8.36 23.36 10.13
N LEU A 496 8.81 24.61 10.04
CA LEU A 496 9.17 25.42 11.20
C LEU A 496 8.27 26.64 11.33
N ASP A 497 7.70 26.84 12.52
CA ASP A 497 6.95 28.05 12.84
C ASP A 497 7.87 29.25 13.12
N VAL A 498 7.27 30.41 13.43
CA VAL A 498 7.99 31.67 13.68
C VAL A 498 9.01 31.57 14.81
N ASP A 499 8.79 30.68 15.78
CA ASP A 499 9.66 30.45 16.94
C ASP A 499 10.61 29.25 16.75
N MET A 500 10.75 28.78 15.49
CA MET A 500 11.57 27.64 15.10
C MET A 500 11.14 26.32 15.75
N ASN A 501 9.86 26.17 16.13
CA ASN A 501 9.33 24.91 16.60
C ASN A 501 9.00 23.98 15.42
N PRO A 502 9.27 22.67 15.54
CA PRO A 502 8.98 21.72 14.48
C PRO A 502 7.49 21.36 14.43
N LYS A 503 6.98 21.26 13.21
CA LYS A 503 5.67 20.71 12.89
C LYS A 503 5.78 19.65 11.79
N ILE A 504 5.37 18.42 12.10
CA ILE A 504 5.33 17.31 11.15
C ILE A 504 4.21 17.55 10.14
N SER A 505 4.53 17.43 8.85
CA SER A 505 3.64 17.67 7.72
C SER A 505 3.58 16.46 6.77
N ASP A 506 2.69 16.54 5.77
CA ASP A 506 2.57 15.57 4.65
C ASP A 506 2.09 14.16 5.06
N PHE A 507 0.82 14.09 5.48
CA PHE A 507 0.14 12.86 5.90
C PHE A 507 -0.46 12.04 4.75
N GLY A 508 -0.12 12.32 3.48
CA GLY A 508 -0.68 11.64 2.30
C GLY A 508 -0.53 10.12 2.35
N LEU A 509 0.60 9.65 2.88
CA LEU A 509 0.92 8.23 3.00
C LEU A 509 0.51 7.61 4.36
N ALA A 510 0.00 8.42 5.29
CA ALA A 510 -0.28 7.97 6.63
C ALA A 510 -1.42 6.95 6.69
N LYS A 511 -1.37 6.04 7.67
CA LYS A 511 -2.32 4.93 7.83
C LYS A 511 -2.83 4.82 9.26
N LEU A 512 -4.14 4.56 9.37
CA LEU A 512 -4.87 4.32 10.62
C LEU A 512 -4.76 2.87 11.06
N PHE A 513 -4.51 2.66 12.35
CA PHE A 513 -4.62 1.38 13.03
C PHE A 513 -5.67 1.46 14.13
N ASN A 514 -6.48 0.42 14.25
CA ASN A 514 -7.19 0.15 15.51
C ASN A 514 -6.13 -0.31 16.54
N MET A 515 -6.30 0.07 17.81
CA MET A 515 -5.27 -0.10 18.86
C MET A 515 -4.75 -1.54 19.03
N GLU A 516 -5.49 -2.54 18.57
CA GLU A 516 -5.15 -3.98 18.65
C GLU A 516 -4.15 -4.45 17.57
N ALA A 517 -4.04 -3.75 16.43
CA ALA A 517 -3.10 -4.11 15.38
C ALA A 517 -1.75 -3.37 15.56
N SER A 518 -0.66 -4.12 15.71
CA SER A 518 0.69 -3.57 15.95
C SER A 518 1.56 -3.47 14.69
N VAL A 519 1.24 -4.24 13.65
CA VAL A 519 1.97 -4.35 12.38
C VAL A 519 0.97 -4.50 11.24
N ALA A 520 1.19 -3.81 10.11
CA ALA A 520 0.42 -4.01 8.89
C ALA A 520 1.34 -4.22 7.69
N ASN A 521 0.80 -4.89 6.68
CA ASN A 521 1.47 -5.11 5.40
C ASN A 521 0.75 -4.31 4.31
N THR A 522 1.50 -3.80 3.33
CA THR A 522 0.98 -3.13 2.15
C THR A 522 1.69 -3.63 0.91
N SER A 523 0.92 -4.01 -0.12
CA SER A 523 1.46 -4.29 -1.46
C SER A 523 2.03 -3.04 -2.13
N ARG A 524 1.69 -1.86 -1.61
CA ARG A 524 2.18 -0.57 -2.09
C ARG A 524 3.19 0.04 -1.12
N ILE A 525 4.46 -0.07 -1.47
CA ILE A 525 5.59 0.59 -0.80
C ILE A 525 5.69 2.01 -1.37
N ALA A 526 5.69 3.01 -0.49
CA ALA A 526 5.73 4.42 -0.85
C ALA A 526 6.38 5.24 0.28
N GLY A 527 7.11 6.28 -0.07
CA GLY A 527 7.86 7.12 0.88
C GLY A 527 9.25 7.43 0.31
N THR A 528 10.14 7.94 1.14
CA THR A 528 11.44 8.43 0.69
C THR A 528 12.56 7.44 0.98
N TYR A 529 13.25 6.99 -0.08
CA TYR A 529 14.44 6.14 0.05
C TYR A 529 15.49 6.78 0.96
N GLY A 530 16.16 5.97 1.78
CA GLY A 530 17.08 6.42 2.83
C GLY A 530 16.40 6.64 4.20
N TYR A 531 15.10 6.93 4.24
CA TYR A 531 14.35 7.06 5.49
C TYR A 531 13.49 5.83 5.81
N MET A 532 13.24 4.96 4.82
CA MET A 532 12.45 3.76 5.01
C MET A 532 13.19 2.72 5.84
N ALA A 533 12.48 2.14 6.81
CA ALA A 533 12.97 0.98 7.55
C ALA A 533 13.16 -0.24 6.62
N PRO A 534 14.17 -1.11 6.86
CA PRO A 534 14.44 -2.27 6.01
C PRO A 534 13.22 -3.18 5.81
N GLU A 535 12.48 -3.51 6.87
CA GLU A 535 11.31 -4.39 6.79
C GLU A 535 10.17 -3.77 5.97
N TYR A 536 10.08 -2.43 5.95
CA TYR A 536 9.09 -1.71 5.16
C TYR A 536 9.50 -1.61 3.70
N ALA A 537 10.77 -1.28 3.43
CA ALA A 537 11.32 -1.19 2.10
C ALA A 537 11.38 -2.55 1.38
N LEU A 538 11.64 -3.63 2.12
CA LEU A 538 11.82 -4.98 1.57
C LEU A 538 10.50 -5.75 1.47
N HIS A 539 9.65 -5.66 2.49
CA HIS A 539 8.48 -6.54 2.62
C HIS A 539 7.15 -5.78 2.66
N GLY A 540 7.15 -4.45 2.59
CA GLY A 540 5.94 -3.65 2.77
C GLY A 540 5.37 -3.66 4.19
N ILE A 541 6.15 -4.13 5.17
CA ILE A 541 5.73 -4.23 6.57
C ILE A 541 5.97 -2.89 7.26
N PHE A 542 4.91 -2.21 7.70
CA PHE A 542 5.02 -0.92 8.41
C PHE A 542 4.36 -1.00 9.78
N SER A 543 4.90 -0.21 10.71
CA SER A 543 4.45 -0.13 12.10
C SER A 543 4.95 1.17 12.74
N ALA A 544 4.66 1.38 14.03
CA ALA A 544 5.31 2.45 14.79
C ALA A 544 6.85 2.36 14.71
N LYS A 545 7.40 1.14 14.64
CA LYS A 545 8.86 0.92 14.56
C LYS A 545 9.47 1.34 13.21
N SER A 546 8.68 1.37 12.13
CA SER A 546 9.18 1.88 10.85
C SER A 546 9.30 3.41 10.87
N ASP A 547 8.38 4.11 11.52
CA ASP A 547 8.49 5.55 11.76
C ASP A 547 9.63 5.90 12.74
N VAL A 548 9.86 5.06 13.76
CA VAL A 548 11.03 5.20 14.67
C VAL A 548 12.34 5.15 13.89
N PHE A 549 12.45 4.26 12.91
CA PHE A 549 13.63 4.19 12.04
C PHE A 549 13.83 5.51 11.28
N SER A 550 12.77 6.01 10.64
CA SER A 550 12.82 7.30 9.92
C SER A 550 13.19 8.46 10.85
N TYR A 551 12.68 8.47 12.09
CA TYR A 551 13.06 9.42 13.13
C TYR A 551 14.55 9.32 13.49
N GLY A 552 15.08 8.10 13.61
CA GLY A 552 16.50 7.87 13.88
C GLY A 552 17.41 8.45 12.80
N VAL A 553 17.07 8.23 11.52
CA VAL A 553 17.77 8.84 10.38
C VAL A 553 17.73 10.36 10.48
N LEU A 554 16.53 10.93 10.67
CA LEU A 554 16.33 12.38 10.76
C LEU A 554 17.08 13.01 11.94
N LEU A 555 17.11 12.33 13.09
CA LEU A 555 17.88 12.77 14.25
C LEU A 555 19.37 12.85 13.91
N LEU A 556 19.92 11.82 13.25
CA LEU A 556 21.33 11.81 12.85
C LEU A 556 21.63 12.90 11.81
N GLU A 557 20.72 13.19 10.89
CA GLU A 557 20.85 14.34 9.98
C GLU A 557 20.91 15.67 10.75
N ILE A 558 20.02 15.88 11.72
CA ILE A 558 19.97 17.13 12.50
C ILE A 558 21.27 17.33 13.29
N VAL A 559 21.76 16.27 13.92
CA VAL A 559 22.99 16.32 14.72
C VAL A 559 24.22 16.56 13.85
N THR A 560 24.34 15.85 12.73
CA THR A 560 25.53 15.91 11.87
C THR A 560 25.49 17.07 10.87
N GLY A 561 24.31 17.64 10.59
CA GLY A 561 24.12 18.60 9.50
C GLY A 561 24.35 18.00 8.10
N ARG A 562 24.43 16.67 7.99
CA ARG A 562 24.69 15.95 6.74
C ARG A 562 23.40 15.32 6.23
N ARG A 563 23.18 15.44 4.92
CA ARG A 563 22.03 14.82 4.25
C ARG A 563 22.30 13.32 4.09
N ASN A 564 21.27 12.51 4.29
CA ASN A 564 21.31 11.11 3.92
C ASN A 564 21.24 10.96 2.39
N THR A 565 22.36 10.71 1.73
CA THR A 565 22.47 10.55 0.27
C THR A 565 22.71 9.10 -0.11
N CYS A 566 21.78 8.50 -0.85
CA CYS A 566 21.91 7.15 -1.42
C CYS A 566 22.67 7.09 -2.77
N LEU A 567 23.40 8.15 -3.14
CA LEU A 567 24.08 8.28 -4.44
C LEU A 567 25.57 7.91 -4.33
N HIS A 568 26.06 7.25 -5.38
CA HIS A 568 27.21 6.34 -5.45
C HIS A 568 28.62 6.87 -5.10
N ASP A 569 28.80 8.14 -4.73
CA ASP A 569 30.14 8.74 -4.52
C ASP A 569 30.41 9.22 -3.09
N SER A 570 29.43 9.13 -2.18
CA SER A 570 29.57 9.53 -0.78
C SER A 570 29.14 8.41 0.15
N GLU A 571 29.87 8.23 1.25
CA GLU A 571 29.52 7.26 2.29
C GLU A 571 28.11 7.50 2.84
N ASP A 572 27.35 6.41 2.97
CA ASP A 572 26.02 6.39 3.59
C ASP A 572 26.07 7.00 5.02
N LEU A 573 25.11 7.86 5.36
CA LEU A 573 25.11 8.60 6.64
C LEU A 573 25.18 7.65 7.83
N LEU A 574 24.43 6.54 7.78
CA LEU A 574 24.39 5.58 8.87
C LEU A 574 25.72 4.85 9.03
N ALA A 575 26.35 4.47 7.92
CA ALA A 575 27.70 3.89 7.91
C ALA A 575 28.76 4.86 8.46
N PHE A 576 28.71 6.13 8.03
CA PHE A 576 29.58 7.18 8.52
C PHE A 576 29.44 7.34 10.04
N VAL A 577 28.22 7.58 10.53
CA VAL A 577 27.95 7.75 11.97
C VAL A 577 28.41 6.54 12.78
N TRP A 578 28.05 5.33 12.35
CA TRP A 578 28.40 4.09 13.05
C TRP A 578 29.92 3.92 13.20
N ARG A 579 30.68 4.15 12.12
CA ARG A 579 32.13 3.98 12.12
C ARG A 579 32.86 4.97 13.03
N HIS A 580 32.44 6.24 13.05
CA HIS A 580 33.04 7.22 13.95
C HIS A 580 32.61 7.00 15.41
N TRP A 581 31.34 6.64 15.64
CA TRP A 581 30.83 6.34 16.98
C TRP A 581 31.53 5.12 17.60
N SER A 582 31.64 4.01 16.86
CA SER A 582 32.26 2.76 17.33
C SER A 582 33.75 2.86 17.65
N ARG A 583 34.45 3.84 17.05
CA ARG A 583 35.88 4.11 17.30
C ARG A 583 36.12 5.15 18.39
N GLY A 584 35.07 5.67 19.03
CA GLY A 584 35.17 6.78 19.98
C GLY A 584 35.48 8.14 19.35
N GLY A 585 35.49 8.23 18.01
CA GLY A 585 35.77 9.43 17.21
C GLY A 585 34.57 10.37 17.09
N ALA A 586 33.78 10.50 18.15
CA ALA A 586 32.55 11.27 18.10
C ALA A 586 32.76 12.78 17.95
N GLY A 587 33.99 13.28 18.16
CA GLY A 587 34.37 14.67 17.89
C GLY A 587 34.22 15.08 16.43
N GLU A 588 34.56 14.19 15.50
CA GLU A 588 34.48 14.42 14.04
C GLU A 588 33.02 14.42 13.53
N LEU A 589 32.11 13.82 14.29
CA LEU A 589 30.65 13.91 14.05
C LEU A 589 30.10 15.30 14.41
N LEU A 590 30.86 16.12 15.15
CA LEU A 590 30.45 17.45 15.62
C LEU A 590 30.78 18.57 14.64
N ASP A 591 31.57 18.32 13.59
CA ASP A 591 32.06 19.39 12.70
C ASP A 591 30.93 20.07 11.89
N GLY A 592 29.79 19.39 11.71
CA GLY A 592 28.60 19.96 11.06
C GLY A 592 27.62 20.69 12.00
N CYS A 593 27.92 20.78 13.30
CA CYS A 593 27.11 21.51 14.27
C CYS A 593 27.79 22.84 14.66
N PRO A 594 27.09 23.99 14.71
CA PRO A 594 27.68 25.24 15.18
C PRO A 594 28.34 25.09 16.56
N ALA A 595 29.47 25.77 16.77
CA ALA A 595 30.21 25.72 18.03
C ALA A 595 29.43 26.38 19.18
N ALA A 596 28.56 27.34 18.87
CA ALA A 596 27.76 28.08 19.83
C ALA A 596 26.70 27.17 20.51
N GLY A 597 26.71 27.15 21.85
CA GLY A 597 25.75 26.38 22.65
C GLY A 597 25.95 24.87 22.64
N ARG A 598 27.03 24.36 22.04
CA ARG A 598 27.32 22.92 21.92
C ARG A 598 27.45 22.27 23.30
N ARG A 599 26.68 21.21 23.53
CA ARG A 599 26.75 20.38 24.75
C ARG A 599 27.15 18.95 24.36
N PRO A 600 28.44 18.59 24.41
CA PRO A 600 28.93 17.31 23.88
C PRO A 600 28.20 16.08 24.42
N GLN A 601 27.85 16.06 25.71
CA GLN A 601 27.12 14.94 26.32
C GLN A 601 25.71 14.76 25.74
N GLU A 602 24.97 15.85 25.51
CA GLU A 602 23.64 15.78 24.91
C GLU A 602 23.73 15.30 23.47
N LEU A 603 24.76 15.74 22.75
CA LEU A 603 24.95 15.37 21.35
C LEU A 603 25.33 13.88 21.22
N LEU A 604 26.29 13.40 22.02
CA LEU A 604 26.63 11.98 22.09
C LEU A 604 25.42 11.13 22.43
N ARG A 605 24.58 11.61 23.35
CA ARG A 605 23.34 10.95 23.72
C ARG A 605 22.34 10.93 22.57
N CYS A 606 22.21 12.02 21.81
CA CYS A 606 21.40 12.05 20.59
C CYS A 606 21.90 11.02 19.58
N ILE A 607 23.20 10.99 19.27
CA ILE A 607 23.78 10.00 18.33
C ILE A 607 23.47 8.57 18.80
N HIS A 608 23.69 8.28 20.09
CA HIS A 608 23.42 6.97 20.67
C HIS A 608 21.95 6.56 20.51
N VAL A 609 21.02 7.46 20.83
CA VAL A 609 19.58 7.22 20.66
C VAL A 609 19.21 7.09 19.17
N GLY A 610 19.80 7.89 18.29
CA GLY A 610 19.63 7.77 16.84
C GLY A 610 20.04 6.39 16.33
N LEU A 611 21.18 5.87 16.79
CA LEU A 611 21.65 4.52 16.47
C LEU A 611 20.73 3.41 17.00
N LEU A 612 20.13 3.59 18.19
CA LEU A 612 19.10 2.68 18.71
C LEU A 612 17.81 2.72 17.88
N CYS A 613 17.45 3.87 17.33
CA CYS A 613 16.27 4.02 16.47
C CYS A 613 16.45 3.35 15.10
N VAL A 614 17.67 3.30 14.55
CA VAL A 614 17.97 2.73 13.21
C VAL A 614 18.44 1.27 13.24
N GLN A 615 18.18 0.54 14.31
CA GLN A 615 18.51 -0.89 14.40
C GLN A 615 17.82 -1.69 13.26
N GLU A 616 18.49 -2.71 12.73
CA GLU A 616 17.92 -3.53 11.66
C GLU A 616 16.64 -4.24 12.12
N ASP A 617 16.72 -4.96 13.24
CA ASP A 617 15.56 -5.61 13.84
C ASP A 617 14.59 -4.58 14.46
N PRO A 618 13.33 -4.50 13.99
CA PRO A 618 12.32 -3.61 14.55
C PRO A 618 12.05 -3.83 16.05
N GLN A 619 12.31 -5.03 16.58
CA GLN A 619 12.13 -5.34 18.00
C GLN A 619 13.16 -4.64 18.88
N LEU A 620 14.38 -4.43 18.37
CA LEU A 620 15.46 -3.74 19.09
C LEU A 620 15.27 -2.21 19.11
N ARG A 621 14.44 -1.66 18.22
CA ARG A 621 14.16 -0.22 18.19
C ARG A 621 13.29 0.19 19.38
N PRO A 622 13.61 1.26 20.11
CA PRO A 622 12.75 1.76 21.19
C PRO A 622 11.41 2.30 20.66
N GLY A 623 10.36 2.30 21.48
CA GLY A 623 9.13 3.06 21.19
C GLY A 623 9.34 4.56 21.41
N MET A 624 8.50 5.42 20.82
CA MET A 624 8.69 6.86 20.90
C MET A 624 8.60 7.43 22.32
N ALA A 625 7.77 6.84 23.19
CA ALA A 625 7.74 7.21 24.61
C ALA A 625 9.11 6.99 25.28
N ALA A 626 9.74 5.85 25.02
CA ALA A 626 11.07 5.54 25.50
C ALA A 626 12.11 6.50 24.90
N VAL A 627 12.05 6.78 23.59
CA VAL A 627 12.96 7.73 22.92
C VAL A 627 12.91 9.12 23.57
N VAL A 628 11.72 9.67 23.81
CA VAL A 628 11.56 10.99 24.45
C VAL A 628 12.15 11.00 25.86
N VAL A 629 11.97 9.93 26.63
CA VAL A 629 12.59 9.79 27.97
C VAL A 629 14.11 9.64 27.86
N MET A 630 14.59 8.82 26.92
CA MET A 630 16.00 8.58 26.68
C MET A 630 16.73 9.86 26.30
N LEU A 631 16.12 10.77 25.54
CA LEU A 631 16.75 12.05 25.18
C LEU A 631 16.84 13.03 26.37
N ASN A 632 15.82 13.05 27.24
CA ASN A 632 15.68 14.07 28.30
C ASN A 632 16.26 13.65 29.67
N SER A 633 16.36 12.35 29.95
CA SER A 633 16.78 11.87 31.28
C SER A 633 18.25 11.46 31.31
N ARG A 634 19.05 12.09 32.19
CA ARG A 634 20.47 11.72 32.37
C ARG A 634 20.69 10.46 33.21
N SER A 635 19.65 9.96 33.90
CA SER A 635 19.73 8.83 34.83
C SER A 635 19.36 7.48 34.20
N VAL A 636 18.94 7.45 32.93
CA VAL A 636 18.59 6.22 32.23
C VAL A 636 19.83 5.61 31.60
N THR A 637 20.17 4.39 32.01
CA THR A 637 21.17 3.54 31.36
C THR A 637 20.64 3.10 29.99
N LEU A 638 21.38 3.39 28.92
CA LEU A 638 20.99 3.07 27.55
C LEU A 638 21.65 1.75 27.11
N PRO A 639 20.93 0.86 26.40
CA PRO A 639 21.53 -0.33 25.81
C PRO A 639 22.54 0.04 24.73
N ALA A 640 23.53 -0.81 24.47
CA ALA A 640 24.46 -0.62 23.37
C ALA A 640 23.76 -0.88 22.02
N PRO A 641 23.84 0.03 21.03
CA PRO A 641 23.33 -0.21 19.69
C PRO A 641 24.18 -1.24 18.94
N SER A 642 23.55 -2.02 18.06
CA SER A 642 24.22 -2.87 17.08
C SER A 642 24.49 -2.11 15.78
N ALA A 643 25.37 -2.66 14.93
CA ALA A 643 25.70 -2.08 13.64
C ALA A 643 24.45 -1.96 12.74
N PRO A 644 24.25 -0.82 12.04
CA PRO A 644 23.19 -0.69 11.04
C PRO A 644 23.41 -1.65 9.86
N ALA A 645 22.32 -2.11 9.24
CA ALA A 645 22.28 -3.12 8.16
C ALA A 645 23.15 -2.81 6.90
N PHE A 646 23.68 -1.60 6.76
CA PHE A 646 24.39 -1.11 5.56
C PHE A 646 25.92 -1.02 5.68
N VAL A 647 26.51 -1.42 6.81
CA VAL A 647 27.98 -1.40 6.97
C VAL A 647 28.59 -2.65 6.32
N SER A 648 28.66 -2.69 4.98
CA SER A 648 29.50 -3.67 4.28
C SER A 648 30.97 -3.29 4.48
N ALA A 649 31.71 -4.21 5.10
CA ALA A 649 33.14 -4.13 5.31
C ALA A 649 33.87 -3.80 4.00
N SER A 650 34.53 -2.63 3.96
CA SER A 650 35.61 -2.40 3.02
C SER A 650 36.64 -3.52 3.20
N ARG A 651 36.88 -4.30 2.15
CA ARG A 651 37.98 -5.27 2.04
C ARG A 651 39.26 -4.67 2.61
N GLY A 652 39.66 -5.17 3.78
CA GLY A 652 40.99 -5.06 4.35
C GLY A 652 41.36 -6.44 4.87
N ILE A 653 42.33 -7.06 4.23
CA ILE A 653 42.86 -8.39 4.58
C ILE A 653 43.43 -8.32 6.01
N GLY A 654 42.97 -9.24 6.87
CA GLY A 654 43.70 -9.72 8.04
C GLY A 654 43.51 -8.95 9.36
N GLY A 655 42.69 -9.51 10.26
CA GLY A 655 42.67 -9.13 11.67
C GLY A 655 41.45 -9.71 12.40
N SER A 656 41.68 -10.73 13.23
CA SER A 656 40.67 -11.35 14.11
C SER A 656 39.96 -10.32 14.98
N PRO A 657 38.68 -10.51 15.34
CA PRO A 657 37.98 -9.61 16.26
C PRO A 657 38.59 -9.70 17.68
N PRO A 658 38.73 -8.58 18.41
CA PRO A 658 39.16 -8.60 19.80
C PRO A 658 38.02 -9.10 20.71
N PRO A 659 38.34 -9.74 21.85
CA PRO A 659 37.34 -10.21 22.80
C PRO A 659 36.62 -9.05 23.51
N PRO A 660 35.39 -9.28 24.02
CA PRO A 660 34.60 -8.26 24.70
C PRO A 660 35.29 -7.80 25.99
N ALA A 661 35.36 -6.48 26.19
CA ALA A 661 35.90 -5.87 27.38
C ALA A 661 35.05 -6.25 28.61
N ALA A 662 35.69 -6.87 29.59
CA ALA A 662 35.10 -7.16 30.89
C ALA A 662 34.76 -5.87 31.64
N ALA A 663 33.64 -5.91 32.37
CA ALA A 663 33.20 -4.87 33.28
C ALA A 663 34.30 -4.53 34.29
N GLY A 664 34.66 -3.26 34.38
CA GLY A 664 35.61 -2.76 35.37
C GLY A 664 35.02 -2.82 36.78
N ASP A 665 35.66 -3.59 37.65
CA ASP A 665 35.47 -3.54 39.09
C ASP A 665 35.90 -2.19 39.68
N ALA A 666 35.16 -1.77 40.70
CA ALA A 666 35.40 -0.56 41.49
C ALA A 666 36.76 -0.59 42.21
N PRO A 667 37.42 0.56 42.44
CA PRO A 667 38.67 0.57 43.20
C PRO A 667 38.36 0.49 44.70
N ALA A 668 38.79 -0.61 45.32
CA ALA A 668 38.93 -0.71 46.75
C ALA A 668 40.08 0.20 47.23
N ARG A 669 39.76 1.02 48.23
CA ARG A 669 40.73 1.72 49.09
C ARG A 669 41.65 0.69 49.77
N SER A 670 42.96 0.81 49.58
CA SER A 670 43.93 0.43 50.62
C SER A 670 44.99 1.51 50.72
N THR A 671 44.97 2.18 51.87
CA THR A 671 46.10 2.87 52.49
C THR A 671 47.29 1.92 52.58
N ASP A 672 48.48 2.34 52.16
CA ASP A 672 49.69 2.12 52.95
C ASP A 672 50.77 3.15 52.59
N HIS A 673 51.26 3.78 53.64
CA HIS A 673 52.46 4.59 53.70
C HIS A 673 53.67 3.68 53.63
N GLU A 674 54.66 3.98 52.77
CA GLU A 674 56.07 3.87 53.18
C GLU A 674 57.02 4.67 52.28
N VAL A 675 58.11 5.07 52.92
CA VAL A 675 59.04 6.18 52.66
C VAL A 675 60.14 5.80 51.65
N PRO A 676 60.74 6.75 50.92
CA PRO A 676 61.79 6.45 49.93
C PRO A 676 63.18 6.33 50.57
N THR A 677 63.96 5.34 50.14
CA THR A 677 65.43 5.30 50.34
C THR A 677 66.16 5.06 49.02
N ALA A 678 66.81 6.14 48.59
CA ALA A 678 68.08 6.31 47.89
C ALA A 678 68.80 5.12 47.18
N ALA A 679 69.27 5.47 45.96
CA ALA A 679 70.59 5.21 45.39
C ALA A 679 70.98 3.77 45.02
N ARG A 680 70.95 3.44 43.72
CA ARG A 680 72.09 3.54 42.80
C ARG A 680 71.67 3.29 41.36
#